data_AF-A0A3A8KAH2-F1
#
_entry.id   AF-A0A3A8KAH2-F1
#
_cell.length_a   1.000
_cell.length_b   1.000
_cell.length_c   1.000
_cell.angle_alpha   90.00
_cell.angle_beta   90.00
_cell.angle_gamma   90.00
#
_symmetry.space_group_name_H-M   'P 1'
#
loop_
_entity.id
_entity.type
_entity.pdbx_description
1 polymer ?
#
loop_
_entity_poly.entity_id
_entity_poly.type
_entity_poly.pdbx_seq_one_letter_code
_entity_poly.pdbx_strand_id
1 'polypeptide(L)'
;MWGTWGAVLALLAGGCDAIDLSDISRRDAKIRVRPEPHGEHCEFGGEAVLSGLDLDRDGELDDSEVTATDYVCDAAIPKVRTRTQAEPHGENCTLGGMAVLSGLDRDGNGQLDDAEVTLTDFVCATSVANVLLRVRPVAPGTPECPLGGQVSHAGHDANGNGLLEDEEISREVYACDEPAPVLSRLRSLPAFTAPCDGDDSGGTAVEAGLDLNGDTALAMSEVEATAYACGLEPSDLKVYHDGEPAGPNCARGGTRVDTIQDRDRDGELDKGGFASTLYVCQGARVHDGTFVVASAVDLVALEGVTHLRGELIISAPTLADASLPSLAVIEGSLTARGNASLRRLSLPGLRFVGGDAAVYSNARLDSLTLGTASDALVWVERSLLVEDNPMLPTLEGLAAVQPRDSISLRANNALVNPGLLPHVTVLLGSLIIEDHLRLDRTPFVNLSQVHGEVRLANNSAMPAPSGLDQLTDVGGTLELRENAVMDRLHPLGRLASVGALVIVSNPRLPDTAGLDRLSYAGRIHIQGNKELLSVGDMPALEQVTESFSVKYNEKLQRVHHLPFLRSAATVAAVGNPALTSLEGLDRLTRLTTLEVLGNAALPDLGGLALLREVDFLSLQGNAALTGFGLTELSRVSLAFVVVDNPKLPTCRATALAAGVFTGDPVTGVNIDMNDDAATCP
;
A
#
# COMPACT_ATOMS: atom_id res chain seq x y z
N MET A 1 90.05 -27.55 -60.54
CA MET A 1 91.09 -26.54 -60.24
C MET A 1 91.59 -26.86 -58.84
N TRP A 2 92.87 -27.22 -58.65
CA TRP A 2 94.01 -26.29 -58.50
C TRP A 2 93.83 -25.43 -57.24
N GLY A 3 94.64 -25.54 -56.18
CA GLY A 3 95.84 -26.38 -55.96
C GLY A 3 96.13 -26.62 -54.47
N THR A 4 97.09 -27.49 -54.08
CA THR A 4 98.54 -27.22 -53.86
C THR A 4 98.82 -26.19 -52.75
N TRP A 5 99.69 -26.39 -51.75
CA TRP A 5 100.61 -27.47 -51.29
C TRP A 5 100.78 -27.28 -49.74
N GLY A 6 101.41 -28.15 -48.94
CA GLY A 6 102.06 -29.45 -49.11
C GLY A 6 102.92 -29.80 -47.86
N ALA A 7 103.58 -30.97 -47.87
CA ALA A 7 104.95 -31.24 -47.33
C ALA A 7 105.29 -30.93 -45.84
N VAL A 8 106.17 -31.62 -45.08
CA VAL A 8 107.07 -32.80 -45.20
C VAL A 8 107.57 -33.08 -43.75
N LEU A 9 107.97 -34.25 -43.22
CA LEU A 9 108.33 -35.62 -43.61
C LEU A 9 107.72 -36.57 -42.50
N ALA A 10 107.64 -37.92 -42.47
CA ALA A 10 108.55 -39.06 -42.73
C ALA A 10 109.90 -38.99 -41.95
N LEU A 11 110.45 -40.04 -41.31
CA LEU A 11 110.22 -41.50 -41.34
C LEU A 11 110.28 -42.12 -39.91
N LEU A 12 109.63 -43.30 -39.75
CA LEU A 12 110.02 -44.54 -39.02
C LEU A 12 110.85 -44.45 -37.70
N ALA A 13 110.66 -45.30 -36.68
CA ALA A 13 110.19 -46.70 -36.71
C ALA A 13 109.72 -47.24 -35.34
N GLY A 14 108.85 -48.27 -35.37
CA GLY A 14 108.90 -49.42 -34.45
C GLY A 14 108.35 -49.28 -33.03
N GLY A 15 107.28 -50.01 -32.73
CA GLY A 15 106.76 -50.20 -31.37
C GLY A 15 105.24 -50.39 -31.38
N CYS A 16 104.78 -51.64 -31.25
CA CYS A 16 103.37 -51.93 -31.07
C CYS A 16 103.03 -51.94 -29.58
N ASP A 17 101.98 -51.24 -29.19
CA ASP A 17 101.04 -51.78 -28.20
C ASP A 17 99.62 -51.29 -28.53
N ALA A 18 98.62 -52.07 -28.15
CA ALA A 18 97.22 -51.80 -28.52
C ALA A 18 96.56 -50.89 -27.48
N ILE A 19 96.23 -49.65 -27.87
CA ILE A 19 95.30 -48.82 -27.10
C ILE A 19 93.89 -49.28 -27.45
N ASP A 20 93.26 -49.97 -26.49
CA ASP A 20 91.85 -50.33 -26.56
C ASP A 20 90.99 -49.06 -26.45
N LEU A 21 90.09 -48.85 -27.42
CA LEU A 21 89.23 -47.66 -27.50
C LEU A 21 87.91 -47.81 -26.71
N SER A 22 87.71 -48.92 -26.00
CA SER A 22 86.47 -49.16 -25.23
C SER A 22 86.34 -48.34 -23.94
N ASP A 23 87.44 -47.88 -23.33
CA ASP A 23 87.43 -47.22 -22.00
C ASP A 23 87.10 -45.70 -22.04
N ILE A 24 86.80 -45.15 -23.23
CA ILE A 24 86.48 -43.71 -23.43
C ILE A 24 84.96 -43.47 -23.63
N SER A 25 84.12 -44.51 -23.68
CA SER A 25 82.67 -44.36 -23.87
C SER A 25 81.80 -45.19 -22.92
N ARG A 26 81.92 -44.90 -21.62
CA ARG A 26 80.87 -45.00 -20.57
C ARG A 26 81.42 -44.49 -19.24
N ARG A 27 81.00 -43.28 -18.87
CA ARG A 27 80.81 -42.85 -17.48
C ARG A 27 79.34 -42.52 -17.38
N ASP A 28 78.66 -43.09 -16.40
CA ASP A 28 77.22 -42.91 -16.30
C ASP A 28 76.95 -41.53 -15.70
N ALA A 29 76.07 -40.76 -16.34
CA ALA A 29 75.59 -39.51 -15.79
C ALA A 29 74.64 -39.83 -14.64
N LYS A 30 74.92 -39.28 -13.46
CA LYS A 30 74.19 -39.55 -12.23
C LYS A 30 73.49 -38.29 -11.77
N ILE A 31 72.38 -38.48 -11.07
CA ILE A 31 71.60 -37.43 -10.43
C ILE A 31 71.36 -37.85 -8.99
N ARG A 32 71.64 -36.96 -8.04
CA ARG A 32 71.39 -37.15 -6.61
C ARG A 32 70.56 -35.98 -6.11
N VAL A 33 69.34 -36.27 -5.69
CA VAL A 33 68.42 -35.26 -5.16
C VAL A 33 68.64 -35.13 -3.66
N ARG A 34 68.69 -33.90 -3.15
CA ARG A 34 68.77 -33.58 -1.72
C ARG A 34 67.73 -32.53 -1.37
N PRO A 35 67.03 -32.62 -0.22
CA PRO A 35 66.21 -31.51 0.27
C PRO A 35 67.04 -30.23 0.43
N GLU A 36 66.52 -29.12 -0.05
CA GLU A 36 67.10 -27.79 0.15
C GLU A 36 66.22 -27.01 1.15
N PRO A 37 66.79 -26.52 2.27
CA PRO A 37 66.04 -25.76 3.26
C PRO A 37 65.68 -24.36 2.72
N HIS A 38 64.75 -23.70 3.39
CA HIS A 38 64.41 -22.30 3.11
C HIS A 38 65.65 -21.40 3.21
N GLY A 39 65.91 -20.58 2.19
CA GLY A 39 67.11 -19.75 2.12
C GLY A 39 67.32 -19.07 0.76
N GLU A 40 68.55 -18.62 0.51
CA GLU A 40 68.93 -17.80 -0.65
C GLU A 40 68.74 -18.49 -2.03
N HIS A 41 68.53 -19.80 -2.06
CA HIS A 41 68.32 -20.58 -3.28
C HIS A 41 66.84 -20.91 -3.54
N CYS A 42 66.08 -21.21 -2.49
CA CYS A 42 64.64 -21.44 -2.54
C CYS A 42 63.98 -20.85 -1.28
N GLU A 43 63.16 -19.82 -1.45
CA GLU A 43 62.53 -19.09 -0.35
C GLU A 43 61.63 -19.97 0.53
N PHE A 44 60.87 -20.86 -0.10
CA PHE A 44 59.97 -21.80 0.57
C PHE A 44 60.58 -23.21 0.78
N GLY A 45 61.86 -23.39 0.44
CA GLY A 45 62.52 -24.70 0.33
C GLY A 45 62.24 -25.42 -0.99
N GLY A 46 62.70 -26.67 -1.10
CA GLY A 46 62.45 -27.53 -2.26
C GLY A 46 63.48 -28.65 -2.38
N GLU A 47 63.83 -29.02 -3.62
CA GLU A 47 64.83 -30.05 -3.92
C GLU A 47 66.01 -29.49 -4.72
N ALA A 48 67.23 -29.69 -4.21
CA ALA A 48 68.47 -29.47 -4.96
C ALA A 48 68.80 -30.73 -5.78
N VAL A 49 68.81 -30.59 -7.10
CA VAL A 49 69.10 -31.65 -8.06
C VAL A 49 70.58 -31.54 -8.44
N LEU A 50 71.41 -32.35 -7.78
CA LEU A 50 72.85 -32.43 -8.05
C LEU A 50 73.08 -33.36 -9.23
N SER A 51 73.87 -32.94 -10.22
CA SER A 51 74.21 -33.76 -11.38
C SER A 51 75.71 -33.74 -11.70
N GLY A 52 76.19 -34.89 -12.19
CA GLY A 52 77.60 -35.10 -12.50
C GLY A 52 77.83 -36.39 -13.30
N LEU A 53 79.11 -36.68 -13.53
CA LEU A 53 79.54 -37.96 -14.08
C LEU A 53 80.18 -38.77 -12.95
N ASP A 54 79.79 -40.03 -12.83
CA ASP A 54 80.48 -41.04 -12.05
C ASP A 54 81.95 -41.15 -12.54
N LEU A 55 82.90 -40.64 -11.76
CA LEU A 55 84.32 -40.47 -12.14
C LEU A 55 85.17 -41.67 -11.73
N ASP A 56 84.90 -42.26 -10.56
CA ASP A 56 85.67 -43.38 -10.00
C ASP A 56 85.02 -44.76 -10.19
N ARG A 57 83.73 -44.80 -10.61
CA ARG A 57 82.93 -45.99 -10.93
C ARG A 57 82.41 -46.77 -9.71
N ASP A 58 82.24 -46.14 -8.55
CA ASP A 58 81.61 -46.77 -7.37
C ASP A 58 80.08 -47.00 -7.54
N GLY A 59 79.42 -46.13 -8.30
CA GLY A 59 78.01 -46.24 -8.66
C GLY A 59 77.05 -45.25 -7.99
N GLU A 60 77.49 -44.37 -7.09
CA GLU A 60 76.68 -43.28 -6.54
C GLU A 60 76.94 -41.96 -7.30
N LEU A 61 76.93 -40.81 -6.62
CA LEU A 61 77.41 -39.51 -7.12
C LEU A 61 77.92 -38.74 -5.92
N ASP A 62 79.23 -38.58 -5.82
CA ASP A 62 79.84 -38.03 -4.61
C ASP A 62 79.96 -36.50 -4.65
N ASP A 63 80.16 -35.85 -3.50
CA ASP A 63 80.23 -34.37 -3.39
C ASP A 63 81.33 -33.75 -4.27
N SER A 64 82.38 -34.52 -4.60
CA SER A 64 83.49 -34.09 -5.45
C SER A 64 83.25 -34.25 -6.96
N GLU A 65 82.15 -34.91 -7.35
CA GLU A 65 81.81 -35.26 -8.73
C GLU A 65 80.68 -34.42 -9.32
N VAL A 66 79.96 -33.68 -8.47
CA VAL A 66 78.89 -32.76 -8.88
C VAL A 66 79.47 -31.65 -9.75
N THR A 67 79.01 -31.56 -11.00
CA THR A 67 79.41 -30.51 -11.95
C THR A 67 78.34 -29.44 -12.17
N ALA A 68 77.08 -29.71 -11.79
CA ALA A 68 75.99 -28.74 -11.81
C ALA A 68 74.97 -29.03 -10.69
N THR A 69 74.35 -27.96 -10.18
CA THR A 69 73.27 -28.00 -9.20
C THR A 69 72.12 -27.16 -9.74
N ASP A 70 70.99 -27.80 -10.03
CA ASP A 70 69.74 -27.11 -10.37
C ASP A 70 68.80 -27.14 -9.16
N TYR A 71 68.09 -26.05 -8.91
CA TYR A 71 67.17 -25.92 -7.77
C TYR A 71 65.71 -26.00 -8.25
N VAL A 72 64.98 -26.99 -7.74
CA VAL A 72 63.53 -27.13 -7.94
C VAL A 72 62.84 -26.66 -6.68
N CYS A 73 62.54 -25.37 -6.62
CA CYS A 73 61.90 -24.76 -5.47
C CYS A 73 60.40 -25.08 -5.41
N ASP A 74 59.89 -25.33 -4.20
CA ASP A 74 58.46 -25.42 -3.97
C ASP A 74 57.81 -24.05 -4.18
N ALA A 75 56.71 -24.02 -4.93
CA ALA A 75 55.87 -22.83 -5.03
C ALA A 75 55.04 -22.67 -3.75
N ALA A 76 55.04 -21.47 -3.17
CA ALA A 76 54.11 -21.15 -2.08
C ALA A 76 52.67 -21.40 -2.55
N ILE A 77 51.95 -22.29 -1.86
CA ILE A 77 50.51 -22.47 -2.06
C ILE A 77 49.83 -21.21 -1.48
N PRO A 78 49.24 -20.33 -2.31
CA PRO A 78 48.71 -19.05 -1.83
C PRO A 78 47.58 -19.31 -0.85
N LYS A 79 47.68 -18.73 0.35
CA LYS A 79 46.68 -18.95 1.40
C LYS A 79 45.56 -17.92 1.27
N VAL A 80 44.32 -18.35 1.48
CA VAL A 80 43.21 -17.40 1.63
C VAL A 80 43.42 -16.61 2.91
N ARG A 81 43.32 -15.28 2.81
CA ARG A 81 43.43 -14.34 3.91
C ARG A 81 42.21 -13.43 3.93
N THR A 82 41.88 -12.94 5.11
CA THR A 82 40.83 -11.96 5.34
C THR A 82 41.37 -10.77 6.12
N ARG A 83 40.87 -9.58 5.81
CA ARG A 83 41.22 -8.32 6.48
C ARG A 83 39.95 -7.50 6.66
N THR A 84 39.65 -7.09 7.89
CA THR A 84 38.49 -6.24 8.18
C THR A 84 38.87 -4.76 8.13
N GLN A 85 37.94 -3.93 7.67
CA GLN A 85 38.08 -2.47 7.59
C GLN A 85 36.74 -1.83 7.94
N ALA A 86 36.74 -0.73 8.68
CA ALA A 86 35.51 0.00 8.97
C ALA A 86 34.97 0.69 7.70
N GLU A 87 33.73 0.39 7.34
CA GLU A 87 33.03 1.00 6.20
C GLU A 87 32.30 2.26 6.68
N PRO A 88 32.58 3.45 6.10
CA PRO A 88 31.89 4.68 6.46
C PRO A 88 30.44 4.70 5.96
N HIS A 89 29.65 5.65 6.44
CA HIS A 89 28.33 5.96 5.88
C HIS A 89 28.46 6.27 4.38
N GLY A 90 27.81 5.49 3.51
CA GLY A 90 27.95 5.60 2.07
C GLY A 90 26.99 4.70 1.29
N GLU A 91 27.31 4.49 0.01
CA GLU A 91 26.46 3.72 -0.93
C GLU A 91 26.43 2.21 -0.63
N ASN A 92 27.49 1.66 -0.02
CA ASN A 92 27.55 0.25 0.39
C ASN A 92 26.74 -0.01 1.67
N CYS A 93 26.90 0.85 2.68
CA CYS A 93 26.20 0.78 3.95
C CYS A 93 25.73 2.18 4.38
N THR A 94 24.42 2.41 4.38
CA THR A 94 23.81 3.71 4.73
C THR A 94 24.15 4.16 6.16
N LEU A 95 24.19 3.21 7.10
CA LEU A 95 24.56 3.42 8.50
C LEU A 95 26.02 3.06 8.82
N GLY A 96 26.86 2.83 7.79
CA GLY A 96 28.21 2.32 7.93
C GLY A 96 28.25 0.85 8.37
N GLY A 97 29.45 0.32 8.64
CA GLY A 97 29.62 -1.07 9.03
C GLY A 97 31.07 -1.56 8.97
N MET A 98 31.25 -2.82 8.58
CA MET A 98 32.55 -3.45 8.34
C MET A 98 32.61 -4.01 6.90
N ALA A 99 33.66 -3.67 6.17
CA ALA A 99 34.07 -4.36 4.96
C ALA A 99 34.97 -5.55 5.34
N VAL A 100 34.62 -6.75 4.87
CA VAL A 100 35.41 -7.98 5.00
C VAL A 100 36.09 -8.23 3.66
N LEU A 101 37.35 -7.81 3.57
CA LEU A 101 38.21 -8.00 2.40
C LEU A 101 38.74 -9.44 2.42
N SER A 102 38.76 -10.11 1.28
CA SER A 102 39.30 -11.46 1.14
C SER A 102 40.05 -11.65 -0.16
N GLY A 103 41.12 -12.45 -0.12
CA GLY A 103 41.99 -12.71 -1.25
C GLY A 103 43.04 -13.78 -0.98
N LEU A 104 43.98 -13.92 -1.91
CA LEU A 104 45.10 -14.85 -1.80
C LEU A 104 46.38 -14.08 -1.44
N ASP A 105 47.05 -14.54 -0.39
CA ASP A 105 48.44 -14.26 0.02
C ASP A 105 49.37 -14.72 -1.12
N ARG A 106 49.62 -13.84 -2.10
CA ARG A 106 50.29 -14.14 -3.39
C ARG A 106 51.79 -13.94 -3.32
N ASP A 107 52.27 -12.98 -2.53
CA ASP A 107 53.71 -12.82 -2.28
C ASP A 107 54.21 -13.66 -1.10
N GLY A 108 53.29 -14.21 -0.28
CA GLY A 108 53.60 -15.05 0.87
C GLY A 108 53.96 -14.26 2.14
N ASN A 109 53.81 -12.93 2.15
CA ASN A 109 54.19 -12.06 3.27
C ASN A 109 53.33 -12.29 4.53
N GLY A 110 52.19 -12.96 4.38
CA GLY A 110 51.35 -13.40 5.48
C GLY A 110 50.17 -12.50 5.84
N GLN A 111 50.01 -11.38 5.13
CA GLN A 111 48.93 -10.41 5.31
C GLN A 111 47.91 -10.51 4.15
N LEU A 112 47.15 -9.44 3.90
CA LEU A 112 46.35 -9.29 2.69
C LEU A 112 46.50 -7.84 2.24
N ASP A 113 47.29 -7.61 1.19
CA ASP A 113 47.53 -6.28 0.65
C ASP A 113 46.44 -5.84 -0.33
N ASP A 114 46.34 -4.54 -0.59
CA ASP A 114 45.25 -3.96 -1.40
C ASP A 114 45.20 -4.49 -2.85
N ALA A 115 46.35 -4.96 -3.37
CA ALA A 115 46.47 -5.60 -4.69
C ALA A 115 46.11 -7.11 -4.68
N GLU A 116 45.89 -7.69 -3.50
CA GLU A 116 45.60 -9.12 -3.31
C GLU A 116 44.11 -9.41 -3.10
N VAL A 117 43.36 -8.41 -2.64
CA VAL A 117 41.90 -8.47 -2.46
C VAL A 117 41.24 -8.90 -3.79
N THR A 118 40.42 -9.95 -3.72
CA THR A 118 39.63 -10.45 -4.86
C THR A 118 38.12 -10.35 -4.61
N LEU A 119 37.68 -10.21 -3.36
CA LEU A 119 36.29 -10.06 -2.97
C LEU A 119 36.19 -9.17 -1.72
N THR A 120 35.17 -8.31 -1.69
CA THR A 120 34.80 -7.49 -0.53
C THR A 120 33.34 -7.79 -0.19
N ASP A 121 33.10 -8.40 0.97
CA ASP A 121 31.75 -8.50 1.55
C ASP A 121 31.51 -7.29 2.47
N PHE A 122 30.28 -6.78 2.51
CA PHE A 122 29.89 -5.71 3.44
C PHE A 122 28.94 -6.24 4.50
N VAL A 123 29.27 -5.98 5.77
CA VAL A 123 28.42 -6.19 6.94
C VAL A 123 27.98 -4.82 7.45
N CYS A 124 26.76 -4.42 7.12
CA CYS A 124 26.21 -3.13 7.48
C CYS A 124 25.60 -3.15 8.88
N ALA A 125 25.83 -2.06 9.63
CA ALA A 125 25.05 -1.75 10.81
C ALA A 125 23.61 -1.40 10.40
N THR A 126 22.64 -1.73 11.25
CA THR A 126 21.21 -1.49 10.97
C THR A 126 20.63 -0.45 11.92
N SER A 127 19.38 -0.04 11.70
CA SER A 127 18.63 0.83 12.62
C SER A 127 18.31 0.17 13.96
N VAL A 128 18.57 -1.14 14.12
CA VAL A 128 18.32 -1.90 15.34
C VAL A 128 19.63 -2.34 15.98
N ALA A 129 19.80 -2.00 17.27
CA ALA A 129 20.98 -2.37 18.04
C ALA A 129 21.18 -3.90 18.06
N ASN A 130 22.43 -4.32 17.82
CA ASN A 130 22.86 -5.71 17.77
C ASN A 130 22.11 -6.55 16.71
N VAL A 131 21.66 -5.94 15.63
CA VAL A 131 21.26 -6.65 14.39
C VAL A 131 22.13 -6.15 13.25
N LEU A 132 22.75 -7.07 12.53
CA LEU A 132 23.61 -6.79 11.38
C LEU A 132 23.02 -7.39 10.10
N LEU A 133 23.34 -6.76 8.98
CA LEU A 133 22.96 -7.18 7.64
C LEU A 133 24.23 -7.44 6.82
N ARG A 134 24.31 -8.60 6.16
CA ARG A 134 25.33 -8.92 5.16
C ARG A 134 24.63 -9.24 3.84
N VAL A 135 24.79 -8.38 2.84
CA VAL A 135 24.19 -8.57 1.50
C VAL A 135 25.24 -9.17 0.57
N ARG A 136 24.87 -10.22 -0.17
CA ARG A 136 25.71 -10.81 -1.22
C ARG A 136 24.96 -10.83 -2.56
N PRO A 137 25.62 -10.57 -3.70
CA PRO A 137 25.02 -10.75 -5.02
C PRO A 137 24.82 -12.24 -5.31
N VAL A 138 23.69 -12.59 -5.92
CA VAL A 138 23.39 -13.94 -6.41
C VAL A 138 23.66 -13.98 -7.91
N ALA A 139 24.50 -14.91 -8.34
CA ALA A 139 24.87 -15.04 -9.75
C ALA A 139 23.70 -15.62 -10.58
N PRO A 140 23.52 -15.19 -11.85
CA PRO A 140 22.55 -15.80 -12.75
C PRO A 140 22.80 -17.30 -12.98
N GLY A 141 21.74 -18.06 -13.19
CA GLY A 141 21.78 -19.52 -13.37
C GLY A 141 21.77 -20.33 -12.08
N THR A 142 21.62 -19.71 -10.90
CA THR A 142 21.27 -20.42 -9.66
C THR A 142 19.81 -20.88 -9.70
N PRO A 143 19.44 -21.99 -9.03
CA PRO A 143 18.05 -22.43 -8.94
C PRO A 143 17.19 -21.51 -8.06
N GLU A 144 17.78 -20.74 -7.16
CA GLU A 144 17.09 -19.75 -6.31
C GLU A 144 16.71 -18.49 -7.09
N CYS A 145 17.64 -17.92 -7.86
CA CYS A 145 17.41 -16.73 -8.68
C CYS A 145 17.96 -16.92 -10.12
N PRO A 146 17.17 -17.46 -11.06
CA PRO A 146 17.64 -17.84 -12.39
C PRO A 146 18.29 -16.72 -13.21
N LEU A 147 17.87 -15.46 -13.00
CA LEU A 147 18.40 -14.27 -13.68
C LEU A 147 19.45 -13.51 -12.85
N GLY A 148 19.78 -13.98 -11.65
CA GLY A 148 20.60 -13.29 -10.66
C GLY A 148 19.76 -12.50 -9.65
N GLY A 149 20.41 -11.77 -8.75
CA GLY A 149 19.75 -10.96 -7.73
C GLY A 149 20.65 -10.67 -6.54
N GLN A 150 20.07 -10.62 -5.34
CA GLN A 150 20.79 -10.57 -4.07
C GLN A 150 20.23 -11.56 -3.04
N VAL A 151 21.05 -11.88 -2.04
CA VAL A 151 20.64 -12.55 -0.82
C VAL A 151 21.02 -11.68 0.38
N SER A 152 20.05 -11.43 1.26
CA SER A 152 20.20 -10.67 2.50
C SER A 152 20.31 -11.65 3.66
N HIS A 153 21.48 -11.69 4.29
CA HIS A 153 21.72 -12.42 5.54
C HIS A 153 21.56 -11.45 6.71
N ALA A 154 20.65 -11.76 7.62
CA ALA A 154 20.45 -10.99 8.84
C ALA A 154 20.59 -11.88 10.08
N GLY A 155 21.16 -11.30 11.13
CA GLY A 155 21.33 -11.99 12.41
C GLY A 155 21.66 -11.04 13.55
N HIS A 156 21.80 -11.62 14.74
CA HIS A 156 22.20 -10.89 15.94
C HIS A 156 23.71 -11.02 16.13
N ASP A 157 24.41 -9.88 16.23
CA ASP A 157 25.79 -9.83 16.73
C ASP A 157 25.75 -10.28 18.20
N ALA A 158 26.04 -11.57 18.42
CA ALA A 158 25.87 -12.26 19.68
C ALA A 158 27.14 -12.19 20.54
N ASN A 159 28.29 -11.95 19.91
CA ASN A 159 29.58 -11.87 20.56
C ASN A 159 30.12 -10.43 20.70
N GLY A 160 29.56 -9.46 19.98
CA GLY A 160 29.81 -8.03 20.07
C GLY A 160 31.00 -7.54 19.23
N ASN A 161 31.31 -8.22 18.11
CA ASN A 161 32.51 -7.93 17.32
C ASN A 161 32.27 -7.03 16.08
N GLY A 162 31.01 -6.77 15.70
CA GLY A 162 30.65 -5.96 14.54
C GLY A 162 30.71 -6.67 13.18
N LEU A 163 30.85 -8.00 13.17
CA LEU A 163 30.73 -8.88 12.00
C LEU A 163 29.46 -9.72 12.14
N LEU A 164 29.03 -10.34 11.04
CA LEU A 164 27.95 -11.33 11.03
C LEU A 164 28.54 -12.68 10.60
N GLU A 165 28.82 -13.52 11.60
CA GLU A 165 29.29 -14.89 11.38
C GLU A 165 28.16 -15.80 10.88
N ASP A 166 28.50 -16.90 10.18
CA ASP A 166 27.50 -17.78 9.57
C ASP A 166 26.66 -18.53 10.63
N GLU A 167 27.18 -18.71 11.84
CA GLU A 167 26.46 -19.21 13.02
C GLU A 167 25.47 -18.19 13.64
N GLU A 168 25.59 -16.90 13.33
CA GLU A 168 24.73 -15.84 13.87
C GLU A 168 23.54 -15.50 12.94
N ILE A 169 23.63 -15.88 11.66
CA ILE A 169 22.58 -15.72 10.66
C ILE A 169 21.35 -16.51 11.10
N SER A 170 20.29 -15.77 11.40
CA SER A 170 18.99 -16.31 11.82
C SER A 170 17.89 -16.05 10.79
N ARG A 171 18.17 -15.23 9.76
CA ARG A 171 17.29 -15.05 8.61
C ARG A 171 18.10 -14.91 7.31
N GLU A 172 17.68 -15.68 6.30
CA GLU A 172 18.10 -15.52 4.91
C GLU A 172 16.88 -15.15 4.06
N VAL A 173 17.06 -14.22 3.12
CA VAL A 173 16.02 -13.72 2.20
C VAL A 173 16.65 -13.47 0.82
N TYR A 174 16.12 -14.15 -0.20
CA TYR A 174 16.48 -13.91 -1.59
C TYR A 174 15.61 -12.79 -2.16
N ALA A 175 16.22 -11.88 -2.92
CA ALA A 175 15.51 -10.88 -3.72
C ALA A 175 16.05 -10.97 -5.16
N CYS A 176 15.33 -11.72 -6.00
CA CYS A 176 15.78 -12.08 -7.34
C CYS A 176 15.50 -10.95 -8.34
N ASP A 177 16.43 -10.69 -9.27
CA ASP A 177 16.23 -9.71 -10.33
C ASP A 177 15.33 -10.29 -11.43
N GLU A 178 14.03 -10.02 -11.35
CA GLU A 178 13.05 -10.37 -12.39
C GLU A 178 12.57 -9.09 -13.08
N PRO A 179 13.14 -8.71 -14.25
CA PRO A 179 12.78 -7.46 -14.91
C PRO A 179 11.36 -7.52 -15.44
N ALA A 180 10.44 -6.85 -14.73
CA ALA A 180 9.09 -6.55 -15.20
C ALA A 180 9.13 -5.85 -16.58
N PRO A 181 8.19 -6.15 -17.49
CA PRO A 181 8.17 -5.52 -18.80
C PRO A 181 7.88 -4.02 -18.66
N VAL A 182 8.60 -3.20 -19.43
CA VAL A 182 8.38 -1.75 -19.41
C VAL A 182 7.24 -1.38 -20.35
N LEU A 183 6.29 -0.61 -19.83
CA LEU A 183 5.14 -0.09 -20.55
C LEU A 183 5.28 1.42 -20.73
N SER A 184 4.56 1.96 -21.72
CA SER A 184 4.53 3.40 -21.98
C SER A 184 3.16 3.87 -22.46
N ARG A 185 2.71 5.03 -22.00
CA ARG A 185 1.44 5.68 -22.38
C ARG A 185 1.69 7.10 -22.89
N LEU A 186 0.92 7.50 -23.90
CA LEU A 186 0.75 8.90 -24.29
C LEU A 186 -0.58 9.41 -23.72
N ARG A 187 -0.55 10.54 -23.00
CA ARG A 187 -1.74 11.16 -22.38
C ARG A 187 -1.82 12.64 -22.76
N SER A 188 -2.89 13.02 -23.47
CA SER A 188 -3.14 14.42 -23.83
C SER A 188 -3.33 15.30 -22.58
N LEU A 189 -2.83 16.53 -22.66
CA LEU A 189 -2.86 17.57 -21.62
C LEU A 189 -3.64 18.78 -22.15
N PRO A 190 -4.65 19.29 -21.42
CA PRO A 190 -5.37 20.50 -21.81
C PRO A 190 -4.46 21.73 -21.93
N ALA A 191 -4.87 22.70 -22.75
CA ALA A 191 -4.26 24.03 -22.81
C ALA A 191 -4.08 24.64 -21.41
N PHE A 192 -2.96 25.35 -21.21
CA PHE A 192 -2.54 25.94 -19.93
C PHE A 192 -2.25 24.95 -18.78
N THR A 193 -2.08 23.66 -19.06
CA THR A 193 -1.60 22.68 -18.06
C THR A 193 -0.08 22.72 -17.96
N ALA A 194 0.47 23.13 -16.81
CA ALA A 194 1.91 23.08 -16.56
C ALA A 194 2.47 21.64 -16.68
N PRO A 195 3.68 21.43 -17.24
CA PRO A 195 4.68 22.44 -17.66
C PRO A 195 4.48 22.99 -19.09
N CYS A 196 3.31 22.78 -19.71
CA CYS A 196 2.91 23.39 -20.98
C CYS A 196 2.06 24.66 -20.77
N ASP A 197 2.31 25.41 -19.69
CA ASP A 197 1.65 26.66 -19.30
C ASP A 197 2.12 27.86 -20.17
N GLY A 198 2.06 27.67 -21.49
CA GLY A 198 2.38 28.68 -22.50
C GLY A 198 1.89 28.34 -23.91
N ASP A 199 1.20 27.21 -24.11
CA ASP A 199 0.64 26.81 -25.41
C ASP A 199 -0.91 26.78 -25.35
N ASP A 200 -1.54 27.53 -26.27
CA ASP A 200 -3.00 27.56 -26.47
C ASP A 200 -3.57 26.19 -26.92
N SER A 201 -2.69 25.28 -27.37
CA SER A 201 -3.02 23.94 -27.89
C SER A 201 -2.90 22.82 -26.84
N GLY A 202 -2.27 23.08 -25.69
CA GLY A 202 -1.94 22.04 -24.70
C GLY A 202 -0.70 21.23 -25.07
N GLY A 203 -0.78 19.89 -24.97
CA GLY A 203 0.32 18.99 -25.33
C GLY A 203 0.07 17.53 -24.95
N THR A 204 1.14 16.75 -24.86
CA THR A 204 1.08 15.33 -24.47
C THR A 204 2.11 15.01 -23.39
N ALA A 205 1.68 14.34 -22.32
CA ALA A 205 2.57 13.64 -21.40
C ALA A 205 2.96 12.28 -22.00
N VAL A 206 4.25 12.00 -22.05
CA VAL A 206 4.84 10.69 -22.34
C VAL A 206 5.18 10.06 -21.01
N GLU A 207 4.54 8.96 -20.66
CA GLU A 207 4.67 8.28 -19.37
C GLU A 207 5.26 6.89 -19.60
N ALA A 208 6.24 6.47 -18.79
CA ALA A 208 6.88 5.16 -18.89
C ALA A 208 7.17 4.57 -17.51
N GLY A 209 7.12 3.24 -17.40
CA GLY A 209 7.31 2.54 -16.13
C GLY A 209 7.30 1.01 -16.25
N LEU A 210 7.60 0.33 -15.16
CA LEU A 210 7.55 -1.13 -15.05
C LEU A 210 6.09 -1.59 -14.85
N ASP A 211 5.67 -2.64 -15.54
CA ASP A 211 4.44 -3.41 -15.27
C ASP A 211 4.61 -4.19 -13.96
N LEU A 212 4.37 -3.51 -12.84
CA LEU A 212 4.68 -4.00 -11.50
C LEU A 212 3.58 -4.88 -10.94
N ASN A 213 2.33 -4.74 -11.43
CA ASN A 213 1.23 -5.62 -11.04
C ASN A 213 0.96 -6.77 -12.04
N GLY A 214 1.59 -6.74 -13.23
CA GLY A 214 1.45 -7.77 -14.26
C GLY A 214 0.14 -7.70 -15.05
N ASP A 215 -0.62 -6.61 -14.97
CA ASP A 215 -1.91 -6.43 -15.66
C ASP A 215 -1.79 -5.96 -17.13
N THR A 216 -0.57 -5.62 -17.57
CA THR A 216 -0.20 -5.16 -18.91
C THR A 216 -0.68 -3.76 -19.31
N ALA A 217 -1.15 -2.93 -18.36
CA ALA A 217 -1.62 -1.58 -18.62
C ALA A 217 -1.09 -0.52 -17.62
N LEU A 218 0.01 0.15 -17.98
CA LEU A 218 0.74 1.16 -17.18
C LEU A 218 -0.17 2.01 -16.25
N ALA A 219 -0.27 1.63 -15.00
CA ALA A 219 -1.06 2.34 -13.99
C ALA A 219 -0.38 3.64 -13.54
N MET A 220 -1.10 4.53 -12.85
CA MET A 220 -0.49 5.77 -12.32
C MET A 220 0.42 5.51 -11.09
N SER A 221 0.39 4.31 -10.51
CA SER A 221 1.37 3.78 -9.54
C SER A 221 2.73 3.45 -10.18
N GLU A 222 2.75 3.18 -11.48
CA GLU A 222 3.86 2.49 -12.15
C GLU A 222 4.76 3.42 -12.94
N VAL A 223 4.28 4.64 -13.26
CA VAL A 223 5.02 5.65 -14.01
C VAL A 223 6.27 6.07 -13.22
N GLU A 224 7.43 5.57 -13.65
CA GLU A 224 8.74 5.93 -13.08
C GLU A 224 9.34 7.17 -13.74
N ALA A 225 8.97 7.42 -15.00
CA ALA A 225 9.52 8.51 -15.80
C ALA A 225 8.44 9.19 -16.66
N THR A 226 8.50 10.52 -16.75
CA THR A 226 7.56 11.32 -17.56
C THR A 226 8.27 12.44 -18.32
N ALA A 227 7.97 12.57 -19.61
CA ALA A 227 8.37 13.71 -20.45
C ALA A 227 7.14 14.47 -20.97
N TYR A 228 7.33 15.72 -21.40
CA TYR A 228 6.25 16.62 -21.80
C TYR A 228 6.49 17.18 -23.20
N ALA A 229 5.60 16.82 -24.12
CA ALA A 229 5.58 17.24 -25.52
C ALA A 229 4.52 18.33 -25.72
N CYS A 230 4.86 19.57 -25.37
CA CYS A 230 3.95 20.72 -25.51
C CYS A 230 3.69 21.03 -27.00
N GLY A 231 2.46 21.42 -27.33
CA GLY A 231 2.04 21.70 -28.71
C GLY A 231 1.91 20.48 -29.63
N LEU A 232 1.98 19.26 -29.08
CA LEU A 232 1.87 17.99 -29.83
C LEU A 232 0.76 17.09 -29.27
N GLU A 233 -0.04 16.53 -30.17
CA GLU A 233 -1.06 15.53 -29.87
C GLU A 233 -0.45 14.10 -29.82
N PRO A 234 -1.09 13.13 -29.15
CA PRO A 234 -0.61 11.74 -29.13
C PRO A 234 -0.51 11.08 -30.51
N SER A 235 -1.17 11.63 -31.53
CA SER A 235 -1.10 11.16 -32.93
C SER A 235 0.11 11.65 -33.72
N ASP A 236 0.84 12.62 -33.18
CA ASP A 236 2.03 13.24 -33.77
C ASP A 236 3.33 12.63 -33.20
N LEU A 237 3.20 11.72 -32.24
CA LEU A 237 4.29 11.11 -31.48
C LEU A 237 4.37 9.60 -31.70
N LYS A 238 5.59 9.07 -31.64
CA LYS A 238 5.87 7.64 -31.74
C LYS A 238 6.89 7.21 -30.71
N VAL A 239 6.63 6.09 -30.06
CA VAL A 239 7.40 5.57 -28.92
C VAL A 239 8.11 4.28 -29.33
N TYR A 240 9.37 4.16 -28.92
CA TYR A 240 10.23 3.00 -29.13
C TYR A 240 10.82 2.54 -27.80
N HIS A 241 10.96 1.22 -27.62
CA HIS A 241 11.57 0.60 -26.44
C HIS A 241 12.85 -0.12 -26.83
N ASP A 242 13.97 0.28 -26.24
CA ASP A 242 15.29 -0.34 -26.41
C ASP A 242 15.83 -0.84 -25.05
N GLY A 243 16.69 -1.84 -25.06
CA GLY A 243 17.43 -2.25 -23.84
C GLY A 243 18.52 -1.24 -23.49
N GLU A 244 18.49 -0.70 -22.27
CA GLU A 244 19.55 0.17 -21.74
C GLU A 244 20.58 -0.68 -20.98
N PRO A 245 21.88 -0.67 -21.36
CA PRO A 245 22.91 -1.42 -20.65
C PRO A 245 23.22 -0.80 -19.28
N ALA A 246 23.84 -1.58 -18.40
CA ALA A 246 24.32 -1.08 -17.10
C ALA A 246 25.34 0.06 -17.30
N GLY A 247 25.08 1.21 -16.68
CA GLY A 247 25.82 2.44 -16.93
C GLY A 247 25.30 3.65 -16.13
N PRO A 248 25.67 4.88 -16.51
CA PRO A 248 25.34 6.09 -15.74
C PRO A 248 23.85 6.47 -15.78
N ASN A 249 23.09 5.99 -16.76
CA ASN A 249 21.64 6.21 -16.84
C ASN A 249 20.87 5.25 -15.92
N CYS A 250 21.28 3.98 -15.91
CA CYS A 250 20.73 2.94 -15.04
C CYS A 250 21.87 2.01 -14.55
N ALA A 251 22.17 2.04 -13.25
CA ALA A 251 23.32 1.32 -12.68
C ALA A 251 23.27 -0.21 -12.88
N ARG A 252 22.09 -0.80 -13.05
CA ARG A 252 21.86 -2.24 -13.34
C ARG A 252 21.29 -2.50 -14.75
N GLY A 253 21.25 -1.48 -15.60
CA GLY A 253 20.54 -1.51 -16.89
C GLY A 253 19.04 -1.22 -16.74
N GLY A 254 18.31 -1.24 -17.84
CA GLY A 254 16.92 -0.78 -17.92
C GLY A 254 16.28 -1.00 -19.29
N THR A 255 15.14 -0.37 -19.50
CA THR A 255 14.59 -0.07 -20.82
C THR A 255 14.67 1.43 -21.05
N ARG A 256 15.22 1.82 -22.20
CA ARG A 256 15.16 3.18 -22.71
C ARG A 256 13.88 3.33 -23.53
N VAL A 257 13.05 4.30 -23.17
CA VAL A 257 11.79 4.61 -23.87
C VAL A 257 12.00 5.94 -24.61
N ASP A 258 12.38 5.83 -25.88
CA ASP A 258 12.55 6.98 -26.76
C ASP A 258 11.22 7.37 -27.38
N THR A 259 10.94 8.66 -27.44
CA THR A 259 9.75 9.20 -28.11
C THR A 259 10.15 10.31 -29.06
N ILE A 260 9.68 10.23 -30.30
CA ILE A 260 9.94 11.19 -31.37
C ILE A 260 8.64 11.75 -31.93
N GLN A 261 8.73 12.94 -32.54
CA GLN A 261 7.69 13.48 -33.41
C GLN A 261 7.78 12.81 -34.79
N ASP A 262 6.67 12.22 -35.25
CA ASP A 262 6.53 11.44 -36.50
C ASP A 262 5.18 11.78 -37.17
N ARG A 263 5.07 12.99 -37.74
CA ARG A 263 3.79 13.51 -38.27
C ARG A 263 3.36 12.93 -39.61
N ASP A 264 4.31 12.58 -40.49
CA ASP A 264 4.02 11.94 -41.78
C ASP A 264 4.03 10.41 -41.73
N ARG A 265 4.46 9.83 -40.60
CA ARG A 265 4.41 8.40 -40.25
C ARG A 265 5.39 7.52 -41.02
N ASP A 266 6.52 8.08 -41.44
CA ASP A 266 7.62 7.28 -41.99
C ASP A 266 8.43 6.56 -40.88
N GLY A 267 8.44 7.10 -39.66
CA GLY A 267 9.11 6.54 -38.49
C GLY A 267 10.48 7.12 -38.14
N GLU A 268 11.00 8.04 -38.94
CA GLU A 268 12.14 8.87 -38.57
C GLU A 268 11.69 10.11 -37.78
N LEU A 269 12.65 10.89 -37.27
CA LEU A 269 12.37 12.10 -36.50
C LEU A 269 12.10 13.29 -37.43
N ASP A 270 10.91 13.89 -37.28
CA ASP A 270 10.53 15.16 -37.92
C ASP A 270 11.67 16.18 -37.86
N LYS A 271 11.94 16.89 -38.96
CA LYS A 271 13.16 17.72 -39.08
C LYS A 271 13.16 18.91 -38.10
N GLY A 272 13.80 18.73 -36.94
CA GLY A 272 13.79 19.69 -35.85
C GLY A 272 12.54 19.61 -34.96
N GLY A 273 11.80 18.49 -35.03
CA GLY A 273 10.70 18.17 -34.14
C GLY A 273 11.14 17.73 -32.75
N PHE A 274 10.16 17.41 -31.90
CA PHE A 274 10.38 16.94 -30.55
C PHE A 274 11.04 15.54 -30.52
N ALA A 275 12.00 15.36 -29.61
CA ALA A 275 12.53 14.06 -29.22
C ALA A 275 12.81 14.05 -27.72
N SER A 276 12.44 12.98 -27.03
CA SER A 276 12.71 12.77 -25.61
C SER A 276 13.06 11.32 -25.31
N THR A 277 14.04 11.13 -24.43
CA THR A 277 14.47 9.82 -23.95
C THR A 277 14.08 9.69 -22.47
N LEU A 278 13.30 8.66 -22.15
CA LEU A 278 13.02 8.24 -20.78
C LEU A 278 13.85 6.99 -20.44
N TYR A 279 14.24 6.84 -19.18
CA TYR A 279 14.92 5.65 -18.68
C TYR A 279 14.08 5.02 -17.57
N VAL A 280 13.76 3.73 -17.73
CA VAL A 280 13.07 2.92 -16.73
C VAL A 280 14.04 1.82 -16.32
N CYS A 281 14.63 1.94 -15.14
CA CYS A 281 15.75 1.08 -14.74
C CYS A 281 15.26 -0.27 -14.20
N GLN A 282 16.09 -1.31 -14.27
CA GLN A 282 15.78 -2.62 -13.70
C GLN A 282 15.75 -2.54 -12.17
N GLY A 283 14.56 -2.24 -11.64
CA GLY A 283 14.30 -2.05 -10.21
C GLY A 283 13.90 -3.32 -9.46
N ALA A 284 13.17 -4.23 -10.14
CA ALA A 284 12.45 -5.36 -9.56
C ALA A 284 13.33 -6.45 -8.95
N ARG A 285 13.69 -6.26 -7.67
CA ARG A 285 14.20 -7.30 -6.77
C ARG A 285 13.02 -7.95 -6.06
N VAL A 286 12.60 -9.08 -6.61
CA VAL A 286 11.38 -9.80 -6.24
C VAL A 286 11.62 -10.76 -5.08
N HIS A 287 10.73 -10.74 -4.10
CA HIS A 287 10.58 -11.80 -3.11
C HIS A 287 9.21 -12.49 -3.27
N ASP A 288 9.17 -13.81 -3.13
CA ASP A 288 7.96 -14.63 -3.33
C ASP A 288 7.32 -15.09 -2.02
N GLY A 289 6.00 -14.99 -1.95
CA GLY A 289 5.17 -15.49 -0.85
C GLY A 289 4.97 -14.49 0.30
N THR A 290 4.12 -14.89 1.24
CA THR A 290 3.78 -14.07 2.42
C THR A 290 4.99 -13.92 3.36
N PHE A 291 5.46 -12.69 3.52
CA PHE A 291 6.55 -12.37 4.44
C PHE A 291 6.00 -11.95 5.81
N VAL A 292 6.46 -12.61 6.88
CA VAL A 292 6.08 -12.28 8.26
C VAL A 292 7.28 -11.67 8.98
N VAL A 293 7.16 -10.39 9.35
CA VAL A 293 8.09 -9.72 10.26
C VAL A 293 7.67 -10.01 11.70
N ALA A 294 8.27 -11.03 12.31
CA ALA A 294 8.04 -11.40 13.70
C ALA A 294 9.10 -10.83 14.66
N SER A 295 10.27 -10.46 14.13
CA SER A 295 11.42 -9.90 14.84
C SER A 295 12.04 -8.72 14.09
N ALA A 296 13.01 -8.06 14.72
CA ALA A 296 13.85 -7.06 14.03
C ALA A 296 14.74 -7.68 12.94
N VAL A 297 15.19 -8.93 13.12
CA VAL A 297 16.01 -9.65 12.14
C VAL A 297 15.21 -9.90 10.86
N ASP A 298 13.92 -10.24 10.97
CA ASP A 298 13.03 -10.38 9.82
C ASP A 298 12.83 -9.06 9.05
N LEU A 299 12.73 -7.93 9.75
CA LEU A 299 12.61 -6.61 9.12
C LEU A 299 13.88 -6.28 8.33
N VAL A 300 15.04 -6.46 8.95
CA VAL A 300 16.36 -6.20 8.33
C VAL A 300 16.59 -7.11 7.12
N ALA A 301 16.14 -8.36 7.18
CA ALA A 301 16.32 -9.29 6.06
C ALA A 301 15.53 -8.91 4.79
N LEU A 302 14.49 -8.06 4.90
CA LEU A 302 13.81 -7.47 3.74
C LEU A 302 14.62 -6.35 3.05
N GLU A 303 15.75 -5.91 3.60
CA GLU A 303 16.48 -4.78 3.04
C GLU A 303 16.98 -5.08 1.61
N GLY A 304 16.58 -4.19 0.70
CA GLY A 304 16.85 -4.32 -0.73
C GLY A 304 15.79 -5.09 -1.53
N VAL A 305 14.78 -5.72 -0.92
CA VAL A 305 13.56 -6.17 -1.62
C VAL A 305 12.78 -4.93 -2.09
N THR A 306 12.35 -4.93 -3.36
CA THR A 306 11.56 -3.82 -3.92
C THR A 306 10.13 -4.23 -4.30
N HIS A 307 9.94 -5.52 -4.64
CA HIS A 307 8.67 -6.10 -5.04
C HIS A 307 8.37 -7.35 -4.21
N LEU A 308 7.18 -7.47 -3.65
CA LEU A 308 6.74 -8.63 -2.86
C LEU A 308 5.53 -9.31 -3.53
N ARG A 309 5.75 -10.49 -4.11
CA ARG A 309 4.70 -11.37 -4.66
C ARG A 309 4.00 -12.14 -3.54
N GLY A 310 3.32 -11.40 -2.68
CA GLY A 310 2.69 -11.92 -1.47
C GLY A 310 2.24 -10.82 -0.51
N GLU A 311 1.86 -11.22 0.70
CA GLU A 311 1.43 -10.30 1.76
C GLU A 311 2.61 -9.93 2.69
N LEU A 312 2.65 -8.70 3.19
CA LEU A 312 3.58 -8.28 4.24
C LEU A 312 2.86 -8.19 5.58
N ILE A 313 3.21 -9.07 6.53
CA ILE A 313 2.60 -9.13 7.86
C ILE A 313 3.62 -8.72 8.93
N ILE A 314 3.49 -7.51 9.46
CA ILE A 314 4.32 -6.99 10.56
C ILE A 314 3.62 -7.25 11.90
N SER A 315 4.16 -8.19 12.67
CA SER A 315 3.58 -8.74 13.91
C SER A 315 4.69 -9.04 14.93
N ALA A 316 5.51 -8.03 15.22
CA ALA A 316 6.67 -8.06 16.11
C ALA A 316 6.44 -7.15 17.34
N PRO A 317 5.90 -7.66 18.47
CA PRO A 317 5.50 -6.83 19.62
C PRO A 317 6.63 -6.03 20.31
N THR A 318 7.89 -6.40 20.08
CA THR A 318 9.10 -5.76 20.60
C THR A 318 9.73 -4.74 19.64
N LEU A 319 9.33 -4.73 18.37
CA LEU A 319 9.87 -3.82 17.35
C LEU A 319 9.43 -2.38 17.65
N ALA A 320 10.37 -1.43 17.59
CA ALA A 320 10.13 -0.03 17.95
C ALA A 320 9.98 0.91 16.74
N ASP A 321 10.64 0.58 15.63
CA ASP A 321 10.59 1.29 14.35
C ASP A 321 10.57 0.24 13.23
N ALA A 322 9.72 0.43 12.24
CA ALA A 322 9.62 -0.42 11.05
C ALA A 322 9.74 0.46 9.81
N SER A 323 10.94 0.51 9.23
CA SER A 323 11.26 1.31 8.06
C SER A 323 11.70 0.41 6.90
N LEU A 324 10.95 0.44 5.80
CA LEU A 324 11.24 -0.31 4.57
C LEU A 324 11.26 0.68 3.40
N PRO A 325 12.38 1.41 3.20
CA PRO A 325 12.43 2.50 2.22
C PRO A 325 12.41 2.01 0.76
N SER A 326 12.96 0.83 0.50
CA SER A 326 13.10 0.25 -0.86
C SER A 326 11.86 -0.49 -1.36
N LEU A 327 10.94 -0.87 -0.46
CA LEU A 327 9.77 -1.69 -0.80
C LEU A 327 8.72 -0.81 -1.48
N ALA A 328 8.63 -0.93 -2.81
CA ALA A 328 7.74 -0.14 -3.64
C ALA A 328 6.38 -0.80 -3.87
N VAL A 329 6.32 -2.14 -3.88
CA VAL A 329 5.14 -2.88 -4.34
C VAL A 329 4.90 -4.12 -3.50
N ILE A 330 3.63 -4.34 -3.16
CA ILE A 330 3.12 -5.53 -2.47
C ILE A 330 1.92 -6.04 -3.28
N GLU A 331 2.01 -7.21 -3.92
CA GLU A 331 0.88 -7.77 -4.70
C GLU A 331 -0.27 -8.20 -3.79
N GLY A 332 0.03 -8.66 -2.57
CA GLY A 332 -0.95 -9.00 -1.55
C GLY A 332 -1.30 -7.85 -0.62
N SER A 333 -1.73 -8.18 0.59
CA SER A 333 -2.10 -7.22 1.64
C SER A 333 -0.86 -6.72 2.42
N LEU A 334 -0.89 -5.46 2.85
CA LEU A 334 0.00 -4.91 3.88
C LEU A 334 -0.74 -4.97 5.21
N THR A 335 -0.21 -5.68 6.22
CA THR A 335 -0.83 -5.82 7.54
C THR A 335 0.18 -5.59 8.67
N ALA A 336 0.13 -4.42 9.32
CA ALA A 336 0.89 -4.13 10.53
C ALA A 336 -0.02 -4.23 11.76
N ARG A 337 0.05 -5.36 12.48
CA ARG A 337 -0.90 -5.69 13.57
C ARG A 337 -0.26 -6.06 14.91
N GLY A 338 -0.82 -5.54 15.99
CA GLY A 338 -0.49 -5.96 17.37
C GLY A 338 0.90 -5.55 17.87
N ASN A 339 1.56 -4.58 17.22
CA ASN A 339 2.94 -4.21 17.52
C ASN A 339 2.99 -3.26 18.74
N ALA A 340 2.91 -3.82 19.94
CA ALA A 340 2.79 -3.05 21.20
C ALA A 340 3.95 -2.07 21.49
N SER A 341 5.13 -2.25 20.89
CA SER A 341 6.29 -1.37 21.05
C SER A 341 6.48 -0.36 19.90
N LEU A 342 5.82 -0.56 18.77
CA LEU A 342 6.06 0.14 17.51
C LEU A 342 5.61 1.60 17.60
N ARG A 343 6.50 2.52 17.25
CA ARG A 343 6.24 3.96 17.19
C ARG A 343 6.11 4.47 15.77
N ARG A 344 7.03 4.04 14.90
CA ARG A 344 7.05 4.40 13.48
C ARG A 344 6.79 3.19 12.60
N LEU A 345 5.88 3.34 11.64
CA LEU A 345 5.80 2.50 10.45
C LEU A 345 6.02 3.40 9.23
N SER A 346 7.01 3.08 8.39
CA SER A 346 7.50 3.95 7.33
C SER A 346 7.86 3.18 6.07
N LEU A 347 7.01 3.26 5.05
CA LEU A 347 7.24 2.69 3.71
C LEU A 347 7.19 3.83 2.67
N PRO A 348 8.19 4.74 2.63
CA PRO A 348 8.16 5.93 1.77
C PRO A 348 8.26 5.60 0.28
N GLY A 349 8.89 4.49 -0.09
CA GLY A 349 8.97 4.05 -1.50
C GLY A 349 7.70 3.39 -2.03
N LEU A 350 6.71 3.09 -1.18
CA LEU A 350 5.52 2.33 -1.54
C LEU A 350 4.64 3.08 -2.56
N ARG A 351 4.24 2.39 -3.64
CA ARG A 351 3.38 2.89 -4.73
C ARG A 351 2.14 2.02 -4.99
N PHE A 352 2.18 0.73 -4.64
CA PHE A 352 1.07 -0.20 -4.90
C PHE A 352 0.91 -1.27 -3.81
N VAL A 353 -0.35 -1.53 -3.42
CA VAL A 353 -0.81 -2.65 -2.59
C VAL A 353 -2.01 -3.29 -3.27
N GLY A 354 -1.87 -4.54 -3.74
CA GLY A 354 -2.95 -5.26 -4.44
C GLY A 354 -4.04 -5.82 -3.51
N GLY A 355 -3.73 -5.98 -2.23
CA GLY A 355 -4.67 -6.36 -1.17
C GLY A 355 -5.20 -5.17 -0.37
N ASP A 356 -5.49 -5.43 0.91
CA ASP A 356 -5.84 -4.38 1.88
C ASP A 356 -4.56 -3.75 2.49
N ALA A 357 -4.61 -2.45 2.83
CA ALA A 357 -3.59 -1.76 3.60
C ALA A 357 -4.09 -1.54 5.04
N ALA A 358 -3.69 -2.42 5.95
CA ALA A 358 -4.21 -2.50 7.31
C ALA A 358 -3.14 -2.24 8.38
N VAL A 359 -3.38 -1.25 9.24
CA VAL A 359 -2.50 -0.88 10.36
C VAL A 359 -3.35 -0.83 11.62
N TYR A 360 -3.27 -1.86 12.47
CA TYR A 360 -4.14 -1.96 13.65
C TYR A 360 -3.58 -2.54 14.95
N SER A 361 -4.16 -2.12 16.08
CA SER A 361 -3.74 -2.51 17.44
C SER A 361 -2.25 -2.25 17.72
N ASN A 362 -1.71 -1.13 17.22
CA ASN A 362 -0.33 -0.72 17.46
C ASN A 362 -0.31 0.35 18.56
N ALA A 363 -0.31 -0.12 19.82
CA ALA A 363 -0.58 0.68 21.02
C ALA A 363 0.35 1.90 21.28
N ARG A 364 1.45 2.03 20.53
CA ARG A 364 2.44 3.12 20.64
C ARG A 364 2.71 3.87 19.33
N LEU A 365 1.99 3.55 18.25
CA LEU A 365 2.24 4.13 16.93
C LEU A 365 1.98 5.63 16.97
N ASP A 366 3.04 6.43 16.80
CA ASP A 366 3.02 7.90 16.79
C ASP A 366 3.35 8.48 15.39
N SER A 367 3.86 7.65 14.48
CA SER A 367 4.25 8.00 13.12
C SER A 367 3.86 6.88 12.14
N LEU A 368 3.08 7.22 11.12
CA LEU A 368 2.67 6.31 10.04
C LEU A 368 2.87 7.00 8.68
N THR A 369 3.68 6.39 7.82
CA THR A 369 3.99 6.89 6.48
C THR A 369 3.88 5.77 5.45
N LEU A 370 3.00 5.93 4.45
CA LEU A 370 2.87 5.05 3.28
C LEU A 370 3.01 5.92 2.02
N GLY A 371 4.09 5.74 1.27
CA GLY A 371 4.50 6.62 0.17
C GLY A 371 5.06 7.97 0.65
N THR A 372 5.41 8.83 -0.31
CA THR A 372 5.76 10.24 -0.08
C THR A 372 4.76 11.16 -0.78
N ALA A 373 4.31 12.21 -0.09
CA ALA A 373 3.28 13.14 -0.59
C ALA A 373 3.76 14.06 -1.75
N SER A 374 5.01 13.91 -2.20
CA SER A 374 5.63 14.72 -3.25
C SER A 374 5.93 13.96 -4.55
N ASP A 375 6.07 12.62 -4.50
CA ASP A 375 6.79 11.90 -5.57
C ASP A 375 5.92 10.90 -6.34
N ALA A 376 4.96 10.23 -5.69
CA ALA A 376 4.02 9.29 -6.33
C ALA A 376 2.72 9.11 -5.53
N LEU A 377 1.67 8.59 -6.18
CA LEU A 377 0.46 8.09 -5.51
C LEU A 377 0.66 6.65 -5.02
N VAL A 378 0.07 6.32 -3.87
CA VAL A 378 0.03 4.94 -3.36
C VAL A 378 -1.34 4.34 -3.62
N TRP A 379 -1.42 3.42 -4.56
CA TRP A 379 -2.67 2.74 -4.92
C TRP A 379 -2.91 1.55 -4.01
N VAL A 380 -4.11 1.47 -3.43
CA VAL A 380 -4.56 0.31 -2.64
C VAL A 380 -5.80 -0.25 -3.32
N GLU A 381 -5.68 -1.39 -3.98
CA GLU A 381 -6.74 -1.97 -4.82
C GLU A 381 -7.97 -2.40 -4.02
N ARG A 382 -7.81 -2.62 -2.71
CA ARG A 382 -8.91 -2.86 -1.78
C ARG A 382 -9.02 -1.74 -0.75
N SER A 383 -8.93 -2.05 0.54
CA SER A 383 -9.33 -1.11 1.60
C SER A 383 -8.17 -0.59 2.45
N LEU A 384 -8.31 0.64 2.96
CA LEU A 384 -7.42 1.23 3.95
C LEU A 384 -8.04 1.09 5.35
N LEU A 385 -7.39 0.33 6.24
CA LEU A 385 -7.82 0.14 7.62
C LEU A 385 -6.79 0.74 8.57
N VAL A 386 -7.19 1.74 9.37
CA VAL A 386 -6.36 2.32 10.43
C VAL A 386 -7.18 2.27 11.72
N GLU A 387 -6.94 1.26 12.56
CA GLU A 387 -7.82 0.92 13.69
C GLU A 387 -7.04 0.66 14.98
N ASP A 388 -7.51 1.14 16.14
CA ASP A 388 -6.86 0.87 17.44
C ASP A 388 -5.36 1.26 17.46
N ASN A 389 -5.03 2.44 16.91
CA ASN A 389 -3.72 3.07 17.05
C ASN A 389 -3.85 4.29 17.98
N PRO A 390 -3.99 4.10 19.31
CA PRO A 390 -4.43 5.14 20.25
C PRO A 390 -3.43 6.29 20.48
N MET A 391 -2.20 6.18 19.95
CA MET A 391 -1.19 7.25 20.02
C MET A 391 -1.00 8.00 18.69
N LEU A 392 -1.64 7.58 17.60
CA LEU A 392 -1.45 8.16 16.26
C LEU A 392 -2.08 9.56 16.18
N PRO A 393 -1.31 10.65 15.96
CA PRO A 393 -1.81 12.02 16.13
C PRO A 393 -2.35 12.64 14.83
N THR A 394 -1.96 12.11 13.66
CA THR A 394 -2.31 12.60 12.32
C THR A 394 -2.28 11.46 11.30
N LEU A 395 -2.92 11.64 10.14
CA LEU A 395 -2.85 10.77 8.97
C LEU A 395 -2.12 11.44 7.79
N GLU A 396 -1.38 12.54 8.01
CA GLU A 396 -0.65 13.27 6.95
C GLU A 396 0.37 12.40 6.20
N GLY A 397 0.99 11.41 6.85
CA GLY A 397 1.86 10.43 6.18
C GLY A 397 1.12 9.41 5.30
N LEU A 398 -0.21 9.49 5.21
CA LEU A 398 -1.05 8.75 4.26
C LEU A 398 -1.59 9.66 3.13
N ALA A 399 -1.15 10.92 3.02
CA ALA A 399 -1.72 11.88 2.06
C ALA A 399 -1.64 11.43 0.59
N ALA A 400 -0.66 10.60 0.24
CA ALA A 400 -0.50 10.01 -1.10
C ALA A 400 -1.40 8.78 -1.35
N VAL A 401 -2.07 8.23 -0.33
CA VAL A 401 -2.79 6.94 -0.41
C VAL A 401 -4.18 7.12 -1.01
N GLN A 402 -4.45 6.35 -2.07
CA GLN A 402 -5.73 6.27 -2.75
C GLN A 402 -6.25 4.81 -2.71
N PRO A 403 -7.10 4.46 -1.72
CA PRO A 403 -7.79 3.18 -1.69
C PRO A 403 -9.02 3.18 -2.60
N ARG A 404 -9.29 2.04 -3.22
CA ARG A 404 -10.32 1.87 -4.25
C ARG A 404 -11.66 1.38 -3.69
N ASP A 405 -11.62 0.50 -2.69
CA ASP A 405 -12.80 -0.13 -2.08
C ASP A 405 -13.32 0.68 -0.89
N SER A 406 -12.84 0.40 0.33
CA SER A 406 -13.36 0.99 1.57
C SER A 406 -12.27 1.70 2.38
N ILE A 407 -12.68 2.59 3.30
CA ILE A 407 -11.82 3.16 4.33
C ILE A 407 -12.44 2.93 5.70
N SER A 408 -11.66 2.43 6.65
CA SER A 408 -12.08 2.17 8.01
C SER A 408 -11.11 2.83 9.00
N LEU A 409 -11.57 3.89 9.66
CA LEU A 409 -10.86 4.59 10.72
C LEU A 409 -11.56 4.27 12.04
N ARG A 410 -10.90 3.62 13.00
CA ARG A 410 -11.52 3.26 14.29
C ARG A 410 -10.63 3.49 15.50
N ALA A 411 -11.17 4.03 16.59
CA ALA A 411 -10.52 4.09 17.90
C ALA A 411 -9.12 4.76 17.95
N ASN A 412 -8.73 5.55 16.95
CA ASN A 412 -7.44 6.25 16.89
C ASN A 412 -7.48 7.51 17.78
N ASN A 413 -7.53 7.29 19.09
CA ASN A 413 -7.95 8.29 20.08
C ASN A 413 -7.02 9.50 20.27
N ALA A 414 -5.86 9.52 19.62
CA ALA A 414 -4.97 10.68 19.55
C ALA A 414 -5.21 11.58 18.31
N LEU A 415 -5.92 11.12 17.28
CA LEU A 415 -6.30 11.97 16.14
C LEU A 415 -7.16 13.13 16.62
N VAL A 416 -6.69 14.35 16.37
CA VAL A 416 -7.48 15.58 16.57
C VAL A 416 -7.84 16.15 15.20
N ASN A 417 -6.84 16.75 14.55
CA ASN A 417 -6.85 17.11 13.15
C ASN A 417 -6.14 15.97 12.37
N PRO A 418 -6.83 15.20 11.52
CA PRO A 418 -6.24 14.04 10.84
C PRO A 418 -5.33 14.41 9.65
N GLY A 419 -5.17 15.69 9.32
CA GLY A 419 -4.55 16.11 8.06
C GLY A 419 -5.56 16.14 6.91
N LEU A 420 -5.09 15.81 5.70
CA LEU A 420 -5.87 15.76 4.46
C LEU A 420 -5.52 14.50 3.67
N LEU A 421 -6.53 13.87 3.06
CA LEU A 421 -6.38 12.76 2.11
C LEU A 421 -6.95 13.20 0.75
N PRO A 422 -6.25 14.07 0.00
CA PRO A 422 -6.83 14.81 -1.13
C PRO A 422 -7.14 13.96 -2.36
N HIS A 423 -6.56 12.76 -2.49
CA HIS A 423 -6.76 11.87 -3.64
C HIS A 423 -7.95 10.92 -3.48
N VAL A 424 -8.57 10.87 -2.30
CA VAL A 424 -9.80 10.10 -2.05
C VAL A 424 -11.00 10.87 -2.60
N THR A 425 -11.44 10.49 -3.80
CA THR A 425 -12.53 11.16 -4.53
C THR A 425 -13.80 10.30 -4.64
N VAL A 426 -13.65 8.99 -4.80
CA VAL A 426 -14.75 8.00 -4.89
C VAL A 426 -14.34 6.73 -4.14
N LEU A 427 -15.30 6.09 -3.46
CA LEU A 427 -15.12 4.76 -2.84
C LEU A 427 -16.15 3.77 -3.39
N LEU A 428 -15.69 2.61 -3.86
CA LEU A 428 -16.56 1.53 -4.37
C LEU A 428 -17.22 0.72 -3.26
N GLY A 429 -16.64 0.75 -2.06
CA GLY A 429 -17.19 0.23 -0.83
C GLY A 429 -17.60 1.36 0.12
N SER A 430 -17.19 1.26 1.39
CA SER A 430 -17.74 2.06 2.50
C SER A 430 -16.72 2.97 3.17
N LEU A 431 -17.18 4.07 3.76
CA LEU A 431 -16.41 4.93 4.66
C LEU A 431 -16.91 4.76 6.10
N ILE A 432 -16.08 4.17 6.95
CA ILE A 432 -16.37 3.96 8.38
C ILE A 432 -15.41 4.84 9.20
N ILE A 433 -15.97 5.68 10.08
CA ILE A 433 -15.22 6.51 11.02
C ILE A 433 -15.88 6.38 12.39
N GLU A 434 -15.28 5.64 13.32
CA GLU A 434 -15.90 5.41 14.64
C GLU A 434 -14.96 5.38 15.85
N ASP A 435 -15.57 5.56 17.03
CA ASP A 435 -14.93 5.48 18.35
C ASP A 435 -13.77 6.46 18.59
N HIS A 436 -13.74 7.61 17.88
CA HIS A 436 -12.73 8.64 18.09
C HIS A 436 -13.12 9.63 19.20
N LEU A 437 -12.34 9.65 20.29
CA LEU A 437 -12.52 10.58 21.41
C LEU A 437 -12.24 12.05 21.05
N ARG A 438 -11.41 12.32 20.03
CA ARG A 438 -10.83 13.65 19.77
C ARG A 438 -10.94 14.19 18.34
N LEU A 439 -11.37 13.36 17.38
CA LEU A 439 -11.44 13.73 15.97
C LEU A 439 -12.49 14.82 15.74
N ASP A 440 -12.10 15.97 15.19
CA ASP A 440 -12.98 17.13 14.97
C ASP A 440 -13.60 17.18 13.55
N ARG A 441 -12.95 16.55 12.57
CA ARG A 441 -13.31 16.55 11.14
C ARG A 441 -12.80 15.28 10.44
N THR A 442 -13.34 14.98 9.27
CA THR A 442 -12.78 13.95 8.37
C THR A 442 -11.70 14.57 7.47
N PRO A 443 -10.73 13.78 6.95
CA PRO A 443 -9.68 14.29 6.05
C PRO A 443 -10.10 14.37 4.55
N PHE A 444 -11.33 13.98 4.20
CA PHE A 444 -11.74 13.58 2.84
C PHE A 444 -12.23 14.73 1.94
N VAL A 445 -11.49 15.84 1.91
CA VAL A 445 -11.92 17.12 1.31
C VAL A 445 -12.38 17.10 -0.15
N ASN A 446 -12.09 16.03 -0.91
CA ASN A 446 -12.49 15.86 -2.32
C ASN A 446 -13.46 14.68 -2.55
N LEU A 447 -13.90 13.97 -1.50
CA LEU A 447 -14.77 12.80 -1.61
C LEU A 447 -16.18 13.22 -2.05
N SER A 448 -16.57 12.80 -3.26
CA SER A 448 -17.86 13.12 -3.88
C SER A 448 -18.85 11.97 -3.82
N GLN A 449 -18.40 10.70 -3.91
CA GLN A 449 -19.30 9.55 -3.99
C GLN A 449 -18.81 8.35 -3.18
N VAL A 450 -19.73 7.68 -2.49
CA VAL A 450 -19.49 6.41 -1.77
C VAL A 450 -20.57 5.42 -2.16
N HIS A 451 -20.21 4.29 -2.77
CA HIS A 451 -21.20 3.31 -3.23
C HIS A 451 -21.79 2.46 -2.08
N GLY A 452 -21.02 2.20 -1.02
CA GLY A 452 -21.43 1.50 0.20
C GLY A 452 -22.01 2.42 1.27
N GLU A 453 -21.72 2.13 2.54
CA GLU A 453 -22.15 2.97 3.67
C GLU A 453 -21.17 4.10 4.00
N VAL A 454 -21.68 5.21 4.54
CA VAL A 454 -20.91 6.25 5.24
C VAL A 454 -21.36 6.25 6.69
N ARG A 455 -20.52 5.75 7.61
CA ARG A 455 -20.87 5.54 9.01
C ARG A 455 -20.00 6.35 9.94
N LEU A 456 -20.57 7.41 10.52
CA LEU A 456 -19.95 8.27 11.53
C LEU A 456 -20.55 7.93 12.90
N ALA A 457 -19.88 7.09 13.68
CA ALA A 457 -20.39 6.57 14.95
C ALA A 457 -19.50 6.93 16.16
N ASN A 458 -20.09 7.38 17.27
CA ASN A 458 -19.41 7.62 18.55
C ASN A 458 -18.18 8.57 18.47
N ASN A 459 -18.13 9.48 17.49
CA ASN A 459 -17.04 10.45 17.37
C ASN A 459 -17.29 11.63 18.33
N SER A 460 -16.79 11.49 19.57
CA SER A 460 -17.17 12.31 20.72
C SER A 460 -16.77 13.79 20.63
N ALA A 461 -15.88 14.16 19.70
CA ALA A 461 -15.43 15.55 19.49
C ALA A 461 -15.92 16.19 18.18
N MET A 462 -16.64 15.46 17.33
CA MET A 462 -17.04 15.90 15.99
C MET A 462 -18.35 16.72 16.04
N PRO A 463 -18.33 18.06 15.80
CA PRO A 463 -19.53 18.90 15.90
C PRO A 463 -20.41 18.85 14.64
N ALA A 464 -19.85 18.42 13.51
CA ALA A 464 -20.51 18.31 12.22
C ALA A 464 -19.71 17.33 11.33
N PRO A 465 -20.32 16.72 10.29
CA PRO A 465 -19.65 15.87 9.29
C PRO A 465 -18.69 16.64 8.35
N SER A 466 -17.86 17.51 8.93
CA SER A 466 -16.92 18.41 8.25
C SER A 466 -15.83 17.62 7.54
N GLY A 467 -15.47 18.00 6.32
CA GLY A 467 -14.59 17.22 5.45
C GLY A 467 -15.36 16.30 4.48
N LEU A 468 -16.69 16.22 4.56
CA LEU A 468 -17.56 15.59 3.56
C LEU A 468 -18.26 16.63 2.65
N ASP A 469 -17.75 17.86 2.61
CA ASP A 469 -18.35 19.03 1.97
C ASP A 469 -18.52 18.95 0.43
N GLN A 470 -17.97 17.90 -0.21
CA GLN A 470 -18.14 17.60 -1.64
C GLN A 470 -19.11 16.43 -1.92
N LEU A 471 -19.55 15.69 -0.90
CA LEU A 471 -20.31 14.44 -1.03
C LEU A 471 -21.69 14.69 -1.67
N THR A 472 -21.94 14.07 -2.83
CA THR A 472 -23.21 14.15 -3.57
C THR A 472 -24.04 12.88 -3.46
N ASP A 473 -23.40 11.70 -3.38
CA ASP A 473 -24.12 10.42 -3.46
C ASP A 473 -23.58 9.39 -2.45
N VAL A 474 -24.49 8.75 -1.72
CA VAL A 474 -24.21 7.58 -0.87
C VAL A 474 -25.14 6.43 -1.29
N GLY A 475 -24.60 5.40 -1.94
CA GLY A 475 -25.39 4.28 -2.48
C GLY A 475 -26.05 3.41 -1.40
N GLY A 476 -25.38 3.24 -0.26
CA GLY A 476 -25.89 2.54 0.92
C GLY A 476 -26.40 3.49 2.01
N THR A 477 -26.05 3.18 3.26
CA THR A 477 -26.51 3.92 4.45
C THR A 477 -25.59 5.10 4.76
N LEU A 478 -26.12 6.31 4.91
CA LEU A 478 -25.47 7.39 5.66
C LEU A 478 -25.94 7.30 7.12
N GLU A 479 -25.11 6.75 8.00
CA GLU A 479 -25.39 6.64 9.43
C GLU A 479 -24.60 7.67 10.24
N LEU A 480 -25.33 8.48 11.01
CA LEU A 480 -24.83 9.40 12.02
C LEU A 480 -25.31 8.91 13.38
N ARG A 481 -24.45 8.23 14.15
CA ARG A 481 -24.81 7.58 15.42
C ARG A 481 -24.00 8.10 16.61
N GLU A 482 -24.67 8.45 17.70
CA GLU A 482 -24.04 8.68 19.03
C GLU A 482 -22.92 9.74 19.06
N ASN A 483 -22.88 10.67 18.10
CA ASN A 483 -21.85 11.72 18.04
C ASN A 483 -22.19 12.81 19.08
N ALA A 484 -21.59 12.68 20.27
CA ALA A 484 -22.01 13.35 21.50
C ALA A 484 -22.04 14.90 21.48
N VAL A 485 -21.34 15.53 20.52
CA VAL A 485 -21.30 16.99 20.35
C VAL A 485 -21.85 17.48 19.00
N MET A 486 -22.36 16.59 18.14
CA MET A 486 -22.82 16.95 16.80
C MET A 486 -24.07 17.85 16.86
N ASP A 487 -23.96 19.05 16.30
CA ASP A 487 -24.95 20.13 16.42
C ASP A 487 -25.51 20.66 15.08
N ARG A 488 -24.99 20.21 13.93
CA ARG A 488 -25.40 20.66 12.58
C ARG A 488 -24.98 19.72 11.46
N LEU A 489 -25.71 19.70 10.35
CA LEU A 489 -25.46 18.83 9.19
C LEU A 489 -24.95 19.56 7.93
N HIS A 490 -24.81 20.89 7.95
CA HIS A 490 -24.46 21.74 6.78
C HIS A 490 -23.33 21.24 5.84
N PRO A 491 -22.25 20.56 6.28
CA PRO A 491 -21.30 19.96 5.33
C PRO A 491 -21.96 19.03 4.29
N LEU A 492 -23.07 18.37 4.64
CA LEU A 492 -23.84 17.49 3.75
C LEU A 492 -24.75 18.25 2.77
N GLY A 493 -24.67 19.59 2.67
CA GLY A 493 -25.52 20.42 1.80
C GLY A 493 -25.34 20.18 0.29
N ARG A 494 -24.45 19.26 -0.10
CA ARG A 494 -24.31 18.77 -1.47
C ARG A 494 -24.96 17.42 -1.73
N LEU A 495 -25.30 16.66 -0.69
CA LEU A 495 -25.87 15.32 -0.80
C LEU A 495 -27.22 15.39 -1.53
N ALA A 496 -27.31 14.71 -2.67
CA ALA A 496 -28.48 14.66 -3.54
C ALA A 496 -29.22 13.33 -3.44
N SER A 497 -28.49 12.23 -3.21
CA SER A 497 -29.02 10.87 -3.16
C SER A 497 -28.44 10.06 -1.99
N VAL A 498 -29.29 9.31 -1.28
CA VAL A 498 -28.89 8.39 -0.22
C VAL A 498 -29.70 7.09 -0.26
N GLY A 499 -29.06 5.93 -0.08
CA GLY A 499 -29.76 4.65 0.10
C GLY A 499 -30.58 4.62 1.39
N ALA A 500 -29.96 4.94 2.53
CA ALA A 500 -30.67 5.13 3.80
C ALA A 500 -30.04 6.24 4.65
N LEU A 501 -30.81 7.26 5.04
CA LEU A 501 -30.40 8.26 6.04
C LEU A 501 -30.78 7.77 7.45
N VAL A 502 -29.79 7.55 8.30
CA VAL A 502 -29.95 7.04 9.67
C VAL A 502 -29.32 8.02 10.66
N ILE A 503 -30.14 8.68 11.48
CA ILE A 503 -29.69 9.69 12.45
C ILE A 503 -30.14 9.25 13.85
N VAL A 504 -29.23 8.69 14.64
CA VAL A 504 -29.56 7.98 15.88
C VAL A 504 -28.75 8.48 17.07
N SER A 505 -29.44 8.82 18.17
CA SER A 505 -28.83 9.15 19.47
C SER A 505 -27.80 10.29 19.45
N ASN A 506 -27.88 11.25 18.51
CA ASN A 506 -27.01 12.44 18.52
C ASN A 506 -27.64 13.49 19.46
N PRO A 507 -27.09 13.75 20.65
CA PRO A 507 -27.85 14.39 21.74
C PRO A 507 -27.90 15.91 21.64
N ARG A 508 -27.19 16.55 20.70
CA ARG A 508 -27.15 18.01 20.52
C ARG A 508 -27.76 18.51 19.21
N LEU A 509 -28.13 17.61 18.29
CA LEU A 509 -28.65 17.98 16.98
C LEU A 509 -30.05 18.64 17.13
N PRO A 510 -30.24 19.91 16.74
CA PRO A 510 -31.48 20.65 16.99
C PRO A 510 -32.53 20.45 15.89
N ASP A 511 -32.10 20.16 14.66
CA ASP A 511 -32.95 19.97 13.49
C ASP A 511 -32.21 19.16 12.40
N THR A 512 -32.77 19.07 11.20
CA THR A 512 -32.17 18.35 10.06
C THR A 512 -31.54 19.28 9.00
N ALA A 513 -31.33 20.55 9.32
CA ALA A 513 -30.91 21.55 8.34
C ALA A 513 -29.49 21.33 7.83
N GLY A 514 -29.28 21.64 6.54
CA GLY A 514 -28.02 21.34 5.84
C GLY A 514 -28.05 20.08 4.97
N LEU A 515 -29.24 19.53 4.71
CA LEU A 515 -29.47 18.49 3.69
C LEU A 515 -30.18 19.09 2.46
N ASP A 516 -29.78 20.32 2.11
CA ASP A 516 -30.54 21.26 1.27
C ASP A 516 -30.81 20.76 -0.17
N ARG A 517 -29.98 19.82 -0.66
CA ARG A 517 -30.06 19.24 -2.00
C ARG A 517 -30.61 17.82 -2.06
N LEU A 518 -30.92 17.21 -0.92
CA LEU A 518 -31.32 15.80 -0.88
C LEU A 518 -32.68 15.62 -1.56
N SER A 519 -32.67 15.12 -2.79
CA SER A 519 -33.88 14.94 -3.61
C SER A 519 -34.43 13.51 -3.54
N TYR A 520 -33.56 12.54 -3.25
CA TYR A 520 -33.90 11.13 -3.13
C TYR A 520 -33.33 10.50 -1.85
N ALA A 521 -34.17 9.74 -1.16
CA ALA A 521 -33.74 8.78 -0.14
C ALA A 521 -34.43 7.44 -0.35
N GLY A 522 -33.74 6.32 -0.10
CA GLY A 522 -34.44 5.03 0.03
C GLY A 522 -35.22 4.97 1.35
N ARG A 523 -34.52 5.19 2.46
CA ARG A 523 -35.06 5.22 3.82
C ARG A 523 -34.63 6.48 4.58
N ILE A 524 -35.48 7.00 5.46
CA ILE A 524 -35.14 8.01 6.46
C ILE A 524 -35.56 7.49 7.85
N HIS A 525 -34.59 7.32 8.76
CA HIS A 525 -34.82 6.85 10.13
C HIS A 525 -34.11 7.76 11.14
N ILE A 526 -34.89 8.48 11.96
CA ILE A 526 -34.41 9.48 12.92
C ILE A 526 -34.89 9.08 14.32
N GLN A 527 -33.97 8.68 15.20
CA GLN A 527 -34.32 8.10 16.50
C GLN A 527 -33.50 8.61 17.69
N GLY A 528 -34.16 8.95 18.79
CA GLY A 528 -33.51 9.23 20.09
C GLY A 528 -32.64 10.50 20.15
N ASN A 529 -32.76 11.41 19.18
CA ASN A 529 -31.98 12.65 19.15
C ASN A 529 -32.62 13.65 20.12
N LYS A 530 -32.03 13.79 21.31
CA LYS A 530 -32.71 14.37 22.48
C LYS A 530 -33.12 15.83 22.33
N GLU A 531 -32.27 16.66 21.74
CA GLU A 531 -32.51 18.11 21.58
C GLU A 531 -33.18 18.47 20.24
N LEU A 532 -33.57 17.47 19.44
CA LEU A 532 -34.18 17.64 18.13
C LEU A 532 -35.59 18.28 18.25
N LEU A 533 -35.76 19.48 17.69
CA LEU A 533 -36.99 20.28 17.72
C LEU A 533 -37.81 20.13 16.43
N SER A 534 -37.17 19.90 15.29
CA SER A 534 -37.86 19.69 14.00
C SER A 534 -37.12 18.74 13.07
N VAL A 535 -37.85 18.19 12.10
CA VAL A 535 -37.31 17.38 11.01
C VAL A 535 -37.96 17.75 9.68
N GLY A 536 -37.28 17.41 8.59
CA GLY A 536 -37.77 17.64 7.23
C GLY A 536 -37.17 18.88 6.55
N ASP A 537 -36.09 19.45 7.09
CA ASP A 537 -35.31 20.54 6.49
C ASP A 537 -34.48 20.08 5.27
N MET A 538 -35.17 19.39 4.36
CA MET A 538 -34.69 18.78 3.12
C MET A 538 -35.58 19.33 1.98
N PRO A 539 -35.47 20.63 1.65
CA PRO A 539 -36.42 21.34 0.79
C PRO A 539 -36.46 20.83 -0.67
N ALA A 540 -35.48 20.04 -1.08
CA ALA A 540 -35.41 19.38 -2.39
C ALA A 540 -36.05 17.97 -2.42
N LEU A 541 -36.44 17.38 -1.28
CA LEU A 541 -36.81 15.96 -1.20
C LEU A 541 -38.12 15.67 -1.94
N GLU A 542 -38.04 14.92 -3.04
CA GLU A 542 -39.20 14.51 -3.83
C GLU A 542 -39.70 13.11 -3.47
N GLN A 543 -38.77 12.22 -3.09
CA GLN A 543 -39.05 10.79 -2.98
C GLN A 543 -38.32 10.12 -1.80
N VAL A 544 -39.11 9.43 -0.97
CA VAL A 544 -38.67 8.30 -0.13
C VAL A 544 -39.25 7.02 -0.75
N THR A 545 -38.45 5.97 -0.95
CA THR A 545 -38.96 4.72 -1.55
C THR A 545 -39.55 3.75 -0.52
N GLU A 546 -38.89 3.60 0.63
CA GLU A 546 -39.29 2.67 1.68
C GLU A 546 -40.06 3.34 2.80
N SER A 547 -39.36 4.01 3.74
CA SER A 547 -39.95 4.46 4.99
C SER A 547 -39.37 5.78 5.49
N PHE A 548 -40.26 6.65 5.96
CA PHE A 548 -39.96 7.85 6.73
C PHE A 548 -40.35 7.59 8.19
N SER A 549 -39.36 7.49 9.07
CA SER A 549 -39.50 6.98 10.43
C SER A 549 -38.90 7.95 11.45
N VAL A 550 -39.72 8.56 12.30
CA VAL A 550 -39.32 9.47 13.37
C VAL A 550 -39.75 8.90 14.72
N LYS A 551 -38.78 8.41 15.52
CA LYS A 551 -39.07 7.61 16.73
C LYS A 551 -38.36 8.11 17.98
N TYR A 552 -39.05 8.21 19.11
CA TYR A 552 -38.48 8.50 20.44
C TYR A 552 -37.65 9.80 20.54
N ASN A 553 -37.98 10.84 19.76
CA ASN A 553 -37.32 12.14 19.84
C ASN A 553 -38.12 13.04 20.83
N GLU A 554 -37.70 13.09 22.10
CA GLU A 554 -38.47 13.68 23.21
C GLU A 554 -38.95 15.11 22.96
N LYS A 555 -38.13 15.94 22.31
CA LYS A 555 -38.37 17.37 22.05
C LYS A 555 -38.94 17.69 20.67
N LEU A 556 -39.15 16.69 19.81
CA LEU A 556 -39.54 16.91 18.42
C LEU A 556 -40.95 17.50 18.32
N GLN A 557 -41.06 18.72 17.80
CA GLN A 557 -42.32 19.47 17.72
C GLN A 557 -43.04 19.32 16.39
N ARG A 558 -42.31 19.15 15.28
CA ARG A 558 -42.88 19.22 13.92
C ARG A 558 -42.10 18.44 12.87
N VAL A 559 -42.82 17.82 11.93
CA VAL A 559 -42.33 17.46 10.59
C VAL A 559 -42.78 18.55 9.62
N HIS A 560 -41.85 19.18 8.92
CA HIS A 560 -42.11 20.36 8.07
C HIS A 560 -41.12 20.45 6.90
N HIS A 561 -41.15 21.53 6.10
CA HIS A 561 -40.13 21.89 5.10
C HIS A 561 -39.83 20.86 3.97
N LEU A 562 -40.76 19.94 3.71
CA LEU A 562 -40.69 18.90 2.67
C LEU A 562 -41.66 19.16 1.47
N PRO A 563 -41.62 20.34 0.81
CA PRO A 563 -42.70 20.83 -0.08
C PRO A 563 -42.93 19.99 -1.35
N PHE A 564 -42.01 19.09 -1.68
CA PHE A 564 -42.05 18.27 -2.90
C PHE A 564 -42.20 16.76 -2.63
N LEU A 565 -42.27 16.31 -1.37
CA LEU A 565 -42.25 14.89 -1.00
C LEU A 565 -43.54 14.16 -1.41
N ARG A 566 -43.54 13.54 -2.60
CA ARG A 566 -44.73 12.92 -3.21
C ARG A 566 -44.90 11.43 -2.88
N SER A 567 -43.82 10.79 -2.41
CA SER A 567 -43.74 9.33 -2.25
C SER A 567 -43.05 8.96 -0.93
N ALA A 568 -43.67 8.04 -0.20
CA ALA A 568 -43.12 7.21 0.87
C ALA A 568 -44.00 5.96 0.93
N ALA A 569 -43.45 4.74 1.09
CA ALA A 569 -44.30 3.56 1.26
C ALA A 569 -44.76 3.38 2.72
N THR A 570 -43.96 3.83 3.69
CA THR A 570 -44.29 3.83 5.12
C THR A 570 -44.01 5.19 5.74
N VAL A 571 -44.94 5.67 6.57
CA VAL A 571 -44.74 6.79 7.50
C VAL A 571 -44.93 6.27 8.92
N ALA A 572 -43.94 6.51 9.80
CA ALA A 572 -43.98 6.06 11.18
C ALA A 572 -43.52 7.16 12.16
N ALA A 573 -44.46 7.74 12.91
CA ALA A 573 -44.21 8.68 14.01
C ALA A 573 -44.50 7.98 15.34
N VAL A 574 -43.47 7.58 16.09
CA VAL A 574 -43.62 6.74 17.30
C VAL A 574 -42.93 7.35 18.51
N GLY A 575 -43.70 7.66 19.56
CA GLY A 575 -43.17 8.09 20.86
C GLY A 575 -42.49 9.46 20.83
N ASN A 576 -43.00 10.41 20.05
CA ASN A 576 -42.52 11.80 20.04
C ASN A 576 -43.53 12.65 20.83
N PRO A 577 -43.42 12.76 22.17
CA PRO A 577 -44.48 13.32 23.02
C PRO A 577 -44.74 14.82 22.80
N ALA A 578 -43.75 15.56 22.29
CA ALA A 578 -43.86 16.99 21.97
C ALA A 578 -44.40 17.29 20.56
N LEU A 579 -44.67 16.27 19.72
CA LEU A 579 -45.00 16.45 18.31
C LEU A 579 -46.42 17.01 18.15
N THR A 580 -46.54 18.18 17.52
CA THR A 580 -47.81 18.90 17.30
C THR A 580 -48.20 19.02 15.83
N SER A 581 -47.28 18.80 14.88
CA SER A 581 -47.58 18.93 13.44
C SER A 581 -46.83 17.94 12.55
N LEU A 582 -47.51 17.52 11.47
CA LEU A 582 -47.00 16.68 10.38
C LEU A 582 -47.05 17.42 9.02
N GLU A 583 -47.12 18.75 9.01
CA GLU A 583 -47.31 19.60 7.80
C GLU A 583 -46.36 19.30 6.62
N GLY A 584 -45.16 18.77 6.86
CA GLY A 584 -44.24 18.35 5.80
C GLY A 584 -44.71 17.15 4.96
N LEU A 585 -45.81 16.48 5.31
CA LEU A 585 -46.29 15.29 4.61
C LEU A 585 -47.51 15.56 3.70
N ASP A 586 -47.85 16.84 3.46
CA ASP A 586 -49.11 17.27 2.84
C ASP A 586 -49.32 16.73 1.41
N ARG A 587 -48.24 16.38 0.71
CA ARG A 587 -48.26 15.85 -0.67
C ARG A 587 -48.41 14.34 -0.78
N LEU A 588 -48.36 13.58 0.31
CA LEU A 588 -48.46 12.12 0.28
C LEU A 588 -49.90 11.67 -0.02
N THR A 589 -50.10 11.00 -1.16
CA THR A 589 -51.43 10.56 -1.62
C THR A 589 -51.72 9.08 -1.37
N ARG A 590 -50.70 8.26 -1.15
CA ARG A 590 -50.80 6.82 -0.85
C ARG A 590 -49.71 6.40 0.13
N LEU A 591 -50.03 5.47 1.00
CA LEU A 591 -49.08 4.76 1.88
C LEU A 591 -49.42 3.27 1.88
N THR A 592 -48.43 2.40 2.08
CA THR A 592 -48.70 1.03 2.57
C THR A 592 -48.93 1.08 4.07
N THR A 593 -48.07 1.77 4.84
CA THR A 593 -48.17 1.80 6.31
C THR A 593 -48.19 3.22 6.86
N LEU A 594 -49.14 3.52 7.75
CA LEU A 594 -49.17 4.72 8.57
C LEU A 594 -49.24 4.35 10.07
N GLU A 595 -48.11 4.48 10.76
CA GLU A 595 -48.01 4.35 12.23
C GLU A 595 -47.94 5.74 12.87
N VAL A 596 -48.89 6.09 13.73
CA VAL A 596 -48.83 7.29 14.58
C VAL A 596 -49.13 6.87 16.02
N LEU A 597 -48.06 6.60 16.78
CA LEU A 597 -48.13 5.93 18.07
C LEU A 597 -47.53 6.81 19.18
N GLY A 598 -48.23 7.06 20.29
CA GLY A 598 -47.70 7.72 21.48
C GLY A 598 -47.30 9.19 21.31
N ASN A 599 -47.83 9.90 20.32
CA ASN A 599 -47.50 11.32 20.08
C ASN A 599 -48.47 12.21 20.89
N ALA A 600 -48.18 12.34 22.19
CA ALA A 600 -49.11 12.86 23.18
C ALA A 600 -49.61 14.31 22.96
N ALA A 601 -48.92 15.12 22.16
CA ALA A 601 -49.29 16.50 21.84
C ALA A 601 -49.96 16.71 20.46
N LEU A 602 -50.10 15.65 19.65
CA LEU A 602 -50.59 15.74 18.27
C LEU A 602 -52.14 15.88 18.22
N PRO A 603 -52.70 16.97 17.67
CA PRO A 603 -54.15 17.24 17.74
C PRO A 603 -54.98 16.55 16.65
N ASP A 604 -54.39 16.37 15.47
CA ASP A 604 -54.96 15.72 14.27
C ASP A 604 -53.83 15.33 13.30
N LEU A 605 -54.17 14.70 12.17
CA LEU A 605 -53.23 14.34 11.09
C LEU A 605 -53.47 15.21 9.83
N GLY A 606 -53.84 16.49 9.99
CA GLY A 606 -54.11 17.42 8.88
C GLY A 606 -52.92 17.61 7.93
N GLY A 607 -51.69 17.38 8.40
CA GLY A 607 -50.48 17.25 7.57
C GLY A 607 -50.49 16.07 6.59
N LEU A 608 -51.54 15.23 6.57
CA LEU A 608 -51.77 14.14 5.63
C LEU A 608 -53.14 14.28 4.93
N ALA A 609 -53.69 15.51 4.82
CA ALA A 609 -55.04 15.76 4.30
C ALA A 609 -55.29 15.24 2.86
N LEU A 610 -54.25 15.12 2.02
CA LEU A 610 -54.33 14.59 0.65
C LEU A 610 -54.15 13.06 0.54
N LEU A 611 -53.97 12.36 1.67
CA LEU A 611 -53.81 10.90 1.72
C LEU A 611 -55.12 10.20 1.35
N ARG A 612 -55.11 9.45 0.25
CA ARG A 612 -56.31 8.80 -0.32
C ARG A 612 -56.43 7.32 -0.01
N GLU A 613 -55.31 6.61 0.03
CA GLU A 613 -55.27 5.15 0.20
C GLU A 613 -54.16 4.76 1.18
N VAL A 614 -54.48 3.90 2.13
CA VAL A 614 -53.54 3.28 3.08
C VAL A 614 -53.78 1.77 3.09
N ASP A 615 -52.76 0.93 3.26
CA ASP A 615 -52.99 -0.51 3.49
C ASP A 615 -53.18 -0.79 4.99
N PHE A 616 -52.24 -0.36 5.82
CA PHE A 616 -52.23 -0.51 7.28
C PHE A 616 -52.24 0.86 7.98
N LEU A 617 -53.35 1.21 8.63
CA LEU A 617 -53.50 2.41 9.45
C LEU A 617 -53.48 2.04 10.94
N SER A 618 -52.57 2.63 11.71
CA SER A 618 -52.43 2.39 13.15
C SER A 618 -52.20 3.68 13.93
N LEU A 619 -53.21 4.10 14.69
CA LEU A 619 -53.21 5.30 15.52
C LEU A 619 -53.40 4.90 16.99
N GLN A 620 -52.34 4.96 17.80
CA GLN A 620 -52.40 4.45 19.19
C GLN A 620 -51.81 5.42 20.22
N GLY A 621 -52.41 5.57 21.39
CA GLY A 621 -51.81 6.33 22.51
C GLY A 621 -51.68 7.85 22.30
N ASN A 622 -52.40 8.46 21.33
CA ASN A 622 -52.24 9.87 21.00
C ASN A 622 -53.17 10.75 21.85
N ALA A 623 -52.76 11.06 23.08
CA ALA A 623 -53.59 11.72 24.10
C ALA A 623 -54.10 13.15 23.79
N ALA A 624 -53.68 13.78 22.69
CA ALA A 624 -54.22 15.05 22.20
C ALA A 624 -55.14 14.92 20.98
N LEU A 625 -55.22 13.74 20.35
CA LEU A 625 -55.88 13.54 19.06
C LEU A 625 -57.40 13.69 19.19
N THR A 626 -57.98 14.65 18.47
CA THR A 626 -59.43 14.96 18.49
C THR A 626 -60.17 14.64 17.19
N GLY A 627 -59.41 14.42 16.11
CA GLY A 627 -59.92 14.11 14.79
C GLY A 627 -58.81 13.60 13.88
N PHE A 628 -59.18 13.10 12.71
CA PHE A 628 -58.23 12.49 11.78
C PHE A 628 -57.52 13.51 10.90
N GLY A 629 -58.18 14.56 10.41
CA GLY A 629 -57.60 15.50 9.43
C GLY A 629 -57.41 14.92 8.01
N LEU A 630 -57.54 13.60 7.84
CA LEU A 630 -57.42 12.86 6.58
C LEU A 630 -58.64 13.08 5.65
N THR A 631 -58.76 14.25 5.05
CA THR A 631 -59.96 14.67 4.29
C THR A 631 -60.19 13.94 2.98
N GLU A 632 -59.13 13.48 2.31
CA GLU A 632 -59.22 12.77 1.02
C GLU A 632 -59.23 11.23 1.17
N LEU A 633 -59.19 10.69 2.41
CA LEU A 633 -59.06 9.26 2.65
C LEU A 633 -60.30 8.50 2.16
N SER A 634 -60.06 7.51 1.30
CA SER A 634 -61.11 6.77 0.59
C SER A 634 -60.92 5.24 0.60
N ARG A 635 -59.74 4.75 1.01
CA ARG A 635 -59.44 3.33 1.16
C ARG A 635 -58.49 3.06 2.33
N VAL A 636 -58.84 2.08 3.16
CA VAL A 636 -57.94 1.37 4.07
C VAL A 636 -58.07 -0.13 3.80
N SER A 637 -57.00 -0.80 3.35
CA SER A 637 -57.13 -2.10 2.66
C SER A 637 -56.89 -3.35 3.52
N LEU A 638 -55.94 -3.31 4.46
CA LEU A 638 -55.52 -4.46 5.30
C LEU A 638 -55.96 -4.29 6.77
N ALA A 639 -55.67 -3.14 7.39
CA ALA A 639 -56.01 -2.91 8.79
C ALA A 639 -56.32 -1.45 9.13
N PHE A 640 -57.31 -1.25 10.00
CA PHE A 640 -57.72 0.00 10.61
C PHE A 640 -57.66 -0.17 12.14
N VAL A 641 -56.60 0.32 12.77
CA VAL A 641 -56.37 0.23 14.22
C VAL A 641 -56.37 1.62 14.83
N VAL A 642 -57.32 1.90 15.71
CA VAL A 642 -57.46 3.19 16.41
C VAL A 642 -57.74 2.91 17.89
N VAL A 643 -56.70 2.90 18.72
CA VAL A 643 -56.78 2.41 20.11
C VAL A 643 -56.13 3.37 21.10
N ASP A 644 -56.67 3.56 22.30
CA ASP A 644 -56.06 4.42 23.34
C ASP A 644 -55.85 5.89 22.88
N ASN A 645 -56.84 6.48 22.22
CA ASN A 645 -56.84 7.91 21.87
C ASN A 645 -57.95 8.64 22.67
N PRO A 646 -57.73 8.97 23.96
CA PRO A 646 -58.78 9.36 24.91
C PRO A 646 -59.43 10.75 24.71
N LYS A 647 -59.25 11.36 23.53
CA LYS A 647 -59.97 12.57 23.09
C LYS A 647 -60.55 12.44 21.68
N LEU A 648 -60.35 11.30 21.02
CA LEU A 648 -60.87 11.01 19.70
C LEU A 648 -62.22 10.31 19.88
N PRO A 649 -63.36 10.89 19.45
CA PRO A 649 -64.66 10.27 19.63
C PRO A 649 -64.71 8.89 18.95
N THR A 650 -65.07 7.84 19.70
CA THR A 650 -65.19 6.48 19.15
C THR A 650 -66.15 6.45 17.96
N CYS A 651 -67.24 7.21 18.02
CA CYS A 651 -68.18 7.37 16.91
C CYS A 651 -67.56 7.99 15.64
N ARG A 652 -66.51 8.84 15.75
CA ARG A 652 -65.76 9.34 14.57
C ARG A 652 -64.89 8.25 13.97
N ALA A 653 -64.23 7.45 14.81
CA ALA A 653 -63.40 6.33 14.35
C ALA A 653 -64.24 5.28 13.62
N THR A 654 -65.37 4.88 14.20
CA THR A 654 -66.31 3.93 13.59
C THR A 654 -66.93 4.47 12.30
N ALA A 655 -67.30 5.76 12.26
CA ALA A 655 -67.83 6.39 11.04
C ALA A 655 -66.79 6.46 9.91
N LEU A 656 -65.53 6.80 10.22
CA LEU A 656 -64.46 6.79 9.23
C LEU A 656 -64.19 5.36 8.72
N ALA A 657 -64.04 4.39 9.63
CA ALA A 657 -63.80 2.99 9.28
C ALA A 657 -64.90 2.45 8.34
N ALA A 658 -66.18 2.70 8.65
CA ALA A 658 -67.30 2.30 7.81
C ALA A 658 -67.35 3.00 6.43
N GLY A 659 -66.69 4.15 6.28
CA GLY A 659 -66.59 4.89 5.02
C GLY A 659 -65.38 4.53 4.16
N VAL A 660 -64.27 4.06 4.75
CA VAL A 660 -62.99 3.85 4.03
C VAL A 660 -62.45 2.43 4.06
N PHE A 661 -62.82 1.59 5.03
CA PHE A 661 -62.21 0.27 5.18
C PHE A 661 -62.78 -0.75 4.18
N THR A 662 -61.90 -1.45 3.45
CA THR A 662 -62.27 -2.40 2.39
C THR A 662 -61.76 -3.83 2.60
N GLY A 663 -61.13 -4.12 3.75
CA GLY A 663 -60.68 -5.48 4.12
C GLY A 663 -61.79 -6.30 4.81
N ASP A 664 -61.40 -7.38 5.50
CA ASP A 664 -62.32 -8.13 6.37
C ASP A 664 -62.59 -7.35 7.68
N PRO A 665 -63.83 -6.91 7.97
CA PRO A 665 -64.14 -6.14 9.17
C PRO A 665 -63.95 -6.92 10.47
N VAL A 666 -63.96 -8.27 10.44
CA VAL A 666 -63.88 -9.12 11.63
C VAL A 666 -62.44 -9.25 12.14
N THR A 667 -61.45 -9.14 11.25
CA THR A 667 -60.02 -9.32 11.58
C THR A 667 -59.17 -8.06 11.37
N GLY A 668 -59.61 -7.13 10.51
CA GLY A 668 -58.86 -5.94 10.15
C GLY A 668 -59.27 -4.64 10.85
N VAL A 669 -60.38 -4.57 11.58
CA VAL A 669 -60.82 -3.35 12.29
C VAL A 669 -60.68 -3.54 13.80
N ASN A 670 -59.93 -2.65 14.46
CA ASN A 670 -59.81 -2.58 15.91
C ASN A 670 -59.98 -1.14 16.40
N ILE A 671 -61.03 -0.88 17.18
CA ILE A 671 -61.36 0.44 17.72
C ILE A 671 -61.76 0.24 19.19
N ASP A 672 -60.90 0.68 20.13
CA ASP A 672 -61.06 0.45 21.57
C ASP A 672 -60.37 1.55 22.40
N MET A 673 -60.79 1.78 23.64
CA MET A 673 -60.20 2.76 24.57
C MET A 673 -60.08 4.20 24.01
N ASN A 674 -61.04 4.64 23.19
CA ASN A 674 -61.14 6.03 22.72
C ASN A 674 -62.25 6.78 23.49
N ASP A 675 -62.65 7.98 23.06
CA ASP A 675 -63.70 8.76 23.75
C ASP A 675 -65.11 8.25 23.38
N ASP A 676 -65.62 7.32 24.18
CA ASP A 676 -66.99 6.80 24.12
C ASP A 676 -68.07 7.77 24.65
N ALA A 677 -67.67 8.86 25.33
CA ALA A 677 -68.59 9.83 25.93
C ALA A 677 -68.91 11.01 24.99
N ALA A 678 -68.03 11.28 24.01
CA ALA A 678 -68.24 12.30 22.99
C ALA A 678 -69.41 11.96 22.04
N THR A 679 -70.17 12.99 21.66
CA THR A 679 -71.24 12.90 20.66
C THR A 679 -70.75 13.30 19.26
N CYS A 680 -71.12 12.51 18.27
CA CYS A 680 -70.89 12.82 16.86
C CYS A 680 -72.16 13.42 16.21
N PRO A 681 -72.00 14.42 15.30
CA PRO A 681 -73.08 14.87 14.42
C PRO A 681 -73.35 13.88 13.27
#